data_AF-A0A377GW13-F1
#
_entry.id   AF-A0A377GW13-F1
#
_cell.length_a   1.000
_cell.length_b   1.000
_cell.length_c   1.000
_cell.angle_alpha   90.00
_cell.angle_beta   90.00
_cell.angle_gamma   90.00
#
_symmetry.space_group_name_H-M   'P 1'
#
loop_
_entity.id
_entity.type
_entity.pdbx_description
1 polymer ?
#
loop_
_entity_poly.entity_id
_entity_poly.type
_entity_poly.pdbx_seq_one_letter_code
_entity_poly.pdbx_strand_id
1 'polypeptide(L)'
;MNIININTLNTDYPIILGCNVISELKKYTISYDKILILSNEDIGYIYFRKLLRELNDERIKTFTIPEGEKFKNLETISTIYDFMAKENFSRKSLIISLGGGVVCDMGGFVGATYMRGIDFIQVPTSLLAQVDASIGGKTAVDHPRGKNLIGVFKQPKAVIIDVEFLKTLPKEQFFSGMAEVIKHSLLLENRDYFKFLMERREKILSLESSSLIEMIKKSCEIKREIVEKDEFELGERALLNLGHTYGHSLEKLFNFENITHGEAVAKGIVFELELSKVLNGIEDEFISEIKDIFRSYGLNSNPIYYPEKILLDVMKKDKKNSFDKINFILFDKNKKVYKDSVEVKNILEVNNLFSSRYIKGIIDIGTNSCRLFLAQVYEDREIKIEKEISKDVEIVKLGEDVNKNGYLKKEAIKRTIDCLKKYKEKADKFGASKVIAFATSATRDSQNREEFLSQVRDIGIDIRCITGEREAQLNFLGNSIVFKDRILVLDIGGGSTEFTLGENGNIEFTKSINIGAVRGTERFFPEQNYTEENIEECRNWIKEMISGVKFLKDNNFTLVGVAGTATTQISVQKQMEIYDSSEVHLSKINLDELRQNLQLFLSCDGEKRKEIVGLEAKRADVIIAGTIILITIMEELGVDSMLVSESDNLNGAMIIKEV
;
A
#
# COMPACT_ATOMS: atom_id res chain seq x y z
N MET A 1 6.23 28.53 -24.05
CA MET A 1 7.53 28.22 -23.42
C MET A 1 7.85 29.35 -22.45
N ASN A 2 8.20 29.01 -21.22
CA ASN A 2 8.67 29.93 -20.17
C ASN A 2 10.11 29.55 -19.81
N ILE A 3 10.92 30.53 -19.44
CA ILE A 3 12.28 30.33 -18.95
C ILE A 3 12.39 30.98 -17.58
N ILE A 4 12.83 30.22 -16.58
CA ILE A 4 13.11 30.70 -15.22
C ILE A 4 14.60 30.48 -15.00
N ASN A 5 15.37 31.54 -14.79
CA ASN A 5 16.79 31.40 -14.47
C ASN A 5 16.96 31.29 -12.96
N ILE A 6 17.78 30.32 -12.54
CA ILE A 6 18.23 30.17 -11.16
C ILE A 6 19.68 30.63 -11.09
N ASN A 7 19.95 31.55 -10.17
CA ASN A 7 21.28 32.12 -9.96
C ASN A 7 21.80 31.67 -8.59
N THR A 8 22.77 30.76 -8.60
CA THR A 8 23.43 30.31 -7.37
C THR A 8 24.81 30.94 -7.24
N LEU A 9 25.51 30.72 -6.12
CA LEU A 9 26.80 31.38 -5.87
C LEU A 9 27.84 31.11 -6.97
N ASN A 10 27.78 29.93 -7.60
CA ASN A 10 28.82 29.47 -8.53
C ASN A 10 28.28 29.03 -9.91
N THR A 11 26.96 28.97 -10.12
CA THR A 11 26.39 28.45 -11.37
C THR A 11 24.99 29.02 -11.63
N ASP A 12 24.79 29.49 -12.85
CA ASP A 12 23.47 29.87 -13.34
C ASP A 12 22.96 28.78 -14.28
N TYR A 13 21.68 28.43 -14.16
CA TYR A 13 21.05 27.48 -15.07
C TYR A 13 19.58 27.81 -15.35
N PRO A 14 19.09 27.53 -16.57
CA PRO A 14 17.70 27.74 -16.92
C PRO A 14 16.82 26.55 -16.56
N ILE A 15 15.62 26.85 -16.09
CA ILE A 15 14.46 25.96 -16.15
C ILE A 15 13.66 26.35 -17.40
N ILE A 16 13.58 25.42 -18.36
CA ILE A 16 12.76 25.56 -19.56
C ILE A 16 11.45 24.82 -19.32
N LEU A 17 10.35 25.56 -19.25
CA LEU A 17 9.03 25.04 -18.90
C LEU A 17 8.04 25.25 -20.04
N GLY A 18 7.32 24.20 -20.44
CA GLY A 18 6.24 24.33 -21.40
C GLY A 18 5.64 23.02 -21.85
N CYS A 19 4.99 23.06 -23.00
CA CYS A 19 4.44 21.90 -23.71
C CYS A 19 5.34 21.62 -24.92
N ASN A 20 5.74 20.35 -25.11
CA ASN A 20 6.63 19.90 -26.20
C ASN A 20 7.99 20.63 -26.22
N VAL A 21 8.49 21.04 -25.05
CA VAL A 21 9.77 21.77 -24.90
C VAL A 21 10.98 20.84 -24.87
N ILE A 22 10.76 19.52 -24.90
CA ILE A 22 11.83 18.53 -24.97
C ILE A 22 12.77 18.71 -26.17
N SER A 23 12.27 19.29 -27.26
CA SER A 23 13.05 19.64 -28.46
C SER A 23 14.20 20.62 -28.17
N GLU A 24 14.10 21.40 -27.09
CA GLU A 24 15.13 22.33 -26.63
C GLU A 24 16.41 21.62 -26.16
N LEU A 25 16.32 20.34 -25.76
CA LEU A 25 17.48 19.54 -25.34
C LEU A 25 18.59 19.56 -26.38
N LYS A 26 18.27 19.59 -27.67
CA LYS A 26 19.26 19.66 -28.76
C LYS A 26 20.28 20.77 -28.57
N LYS A 27 19.85 21.93 -28.08
CA LYS A 27 20.72 23.10 -27.88
C LYS A 27 21.79 22.82 -26.83
N TYR A 28 21.50 21.93 -25.89
CA TYR A 28 22.37 21.58 -24.78
C TYR A 28 23.20 20.32 -25.02
N THR A 29 23.01 19.60 -26.13
CA THR A 29 23.77 18.37 -26.40
C THR A 29 24.96 18.55 -27.34
N ILE A 30 25.02 19.68 -28.08
CA ILE A 30 25.97 19.88 -29.19
C ILE A 30 27.44 19.76 -28.75
N SER A 31 27.79 20.34 -27.60
CA SER A 31 29.18 20.46 -27.12
C SER A 31 29.77 19.20 -26.49
N TYR A 32 29.01 18.11 -26.39
CA TYR A 32 29.41 16.90 -25.66
C TYR A 32 29.81 15.77 -26.61
N ASP A 33 30.75 14.92 -26.19
CA ASP A 33 31.24 13.82 -27.02
C ASP A 33 30.35 12.57 -26.97
N LYS A 34 29.70 12.33 -25.82
CA LYS A 34 28.72 11.27 -25.57
C LYS A 34 27.63 11.74 -24.63
N ILE A 35 26.45 11.16 -24.78
CA ILE A 35 25.27 11.53 -24.02
C ILE A 35 24.65 10.25 -23.46
N LEU A 36 24.45 10.19 -22.15
CA LEU A 36 23.69 9.14 -21.49
C LEU A 36 22.28 9.65 -21.24
N ILE A 37 21.27 8.99 -21.79
CA ILE A 37 19.89 9.14 -21.31
C ILE A 37 19.67 8.06 -20.25
N LEU A 38 19.62 8.49 -18.99
CA LEU A 38 19.34 7.63 -17.84
C LEU A 38 17.85 7.72 -17.50
N SER A 39 17.20 6.57 -17.33
CA SER A 39 15.81 6.48 -16.90
C SER A 39 15.55 5.22 -16.07
N ASN A 40 14.31 5.03 -15.63
CA ASN A 40 13.85 3.72 -15.17
C ASN A 40 13.27 2.91 -16.36
N GLU A 41 12.96 1.64 -16.14
CA GLU A 41 12.43 0.76 -17.19
C GLU A 41 11.09 1.25 -17.77
N ASP A 42 10.16 1.69 -16.92
CA ASP A 42 8.81 2.12 -17.33
C ASP A 42 8.84 3.41 -18.17
N ILE A 43 9.52 4.44 -17.67
CA ILE A 43 9.67 5.74 -18.34
C ILE A 43 10.53 5.58 -19.60
N GLY A 44 11.57 4.75 -19.55
CA GLY A 44 12.40 4.41 -20.70
C GLY A 44 11.57 3.79 -21.83
N TYR A 45 10.71 2.81 -21.50
CA TYR A 45 9.80 2.17 -22.44
C TYR A 45 8.87 3.18 -23.13
N ILE A 46 8.32 4.13 -22.38
CA ILE A 46 7.39 5.13 -22.91
C ILE A 46 8.10 6.18 -23.79
N TYR A 47 9.27 6.68 -23.35
CA TYR A 47 9.82 7.93 -23.89
C TYR A 47 11.13 7.82 -24.66
N PHE A 48 11.94 6.76 -24.50
CA PHE A 48 13.22 6.69 -25.21
C PHE A 48 13.06 6.81 -26.73
N ARG A 49 12.08 6.14 -27.31
CA ARG A 49 11.82 6.22 -28.74
C ARG A 49 11.50 7.65 -29.19
N LYS A 50 10.73 8.40 -28.39
CA LYS A 50 10.41 9.81 -28.67
C LYS A 50 11.68 10.66 -28.61
N LEU A 51 12.45 10.58 -27.52
CA LEU A 51 13.68 11.37 -27.34
C LEU A 51 14.74 11.06 -28.38
N LEU A 52 14.99 9.78 -28.68
CA LEU A 52 15.99 9.37 -29.67
C LEU A 52 15.64 9.90 -31.07
N ARG A 53 14.36 9.84 -31.45
CA ARG A 53 13.88 10.41 -32.72
C ARG A 53 14.01 11.93 -32.74
N GLU A 54 13.66 12.59 -31.65
CA GLU A 54 13.75 14.04 -31.57
C GLU A 54 15.20 14.48 -31.64
N LEU A 55 16.08 13.96 -30.79
CA LEU A 55 17.50 14.33 -30.73
C LEU A 55 18.27 13.92 -31.99
N ASN A 56 17.99 12.73 -32.54
CA ASN A 56 18.59 12.16 -33.74
C ASN A 56 20.13 12.26 -33.75
N ASP A 57 20.76 11.64 -32.75
CA ASP A 57 22.19 11.77 -32.49
C ASP A 57 22.79 10.41 -32.09
N GLU A 58 23.74 9.91 -32.88
CA GLU A 58 24.38 8.61 -32.69
C GLU A 58 25.28 8.54 -31.44
N ARG A 59 25.63 9.70 -30.87
CA ARG A 59 26.40 9.80 -29.61
C ARG A 59 25.57 9.40 -28.37
N ILE A 60 24.26 9.26 -28.53
CA ILE A 60 23.35 8.95 -27.44
C ILE A 60 23.40 7.46 -27.11
N LYS A 61 23.54 7.16 -25.81
CA LYS A 61 23.35 5.85 -25.21
C LYS A 61 22.23 5.92 -24.21
N THR A 62 21.44 4.85 -24.10
CA THR A 62 20.34 4.74 -23.14
C THR A 62 20.68 3.71 -22.08
N PHE A 63 20.33 3.98 -20.83
CA PHE A 63 20.45 3.03 -19.73
C PHE A 63 19.22 3.12 -18.83
N THR A 64 18.70 1.97 -18.42
CA THR A 64 17.57 1.87 -17.49
C THR A 64 18.00 1.29 -16.16
N ILE A 65 17.43 1.81 -15.09
CA ILE A 65 17.45 1.18 -13.76
C ILE A 65 16.07 0.58 -13.44
N PRO A 66 15.98 -0.41 -12.55
CA PRO A 66 14.69 -0.88 -12.06
C PRO A 66 13.92 0.24 -11.34
N GLU A 67 12.58 0.19 -11.39
CA GLU A 67 11.72 1.25 -10.83
C GLU A 67 11.56 1.18 -9.29
N GLY A 68 11.59 2.34 -8.65
CA GLY A 68 11.25 2.53 -7.23
C GLY A 68 12.40 2.94 -6.30
N GLU A 69 12.04 3.52 -5.14
CA GLU A 69 12.99 4.09 -4.16
C GLU A 69 14.02 3.06 -3.65
N LYS A 70 13.66 1.78 -3.56
CA LYS A 70 14.57 0.71 -3.11
C LYS A 70 15.84 0.57 -3.97
N PHE A 71 15.79 1.01 -5.23
CA PHE A 71 16.92 1.02 -6.17
C PHE A 71 17.72 2.32 -6.16
N LYS A 72 17.32 3.29 -5.33
CA LYS A 72 18.05 4.54 -5.09
C LYS A 72 19.24 4.31 -4.16
N ASN A 73 20.16 3.42 -4.54
CA ASN A 73 21.26 2.97 -3.70
C ASN A 73 22.60 2.93 -4.47
N LEU A 74 23.70 2.73 -3.75
CA LEU A 74 25.04 2.69 -4.35
C LEU A 74 25.28 1.47 -5.27
N GLU A 75 24.58 0.36 -5.05
CA GLU A 75 24.72 -0.83 -5.91
C GLU A 75 24.20 -0.53 -7.32
N THR A 76 23.04 0.10 -7.43
CA THR A 76 22.49 0.54 -8.73
C THR A 76 23.33 1.65 -9.36
N ILE A 77 23.91 2.56 -8.56
CA ILE A 77 24.86 3.54 -9.09
C ILE A 77 26.09 2.86 -9.72
N SER A 78 26.60 1.78 -9.12
CA SER A 78 27.75 1.05 -9.65
C SER A 78 27.49 0.50 -11.05
N THR A 79 26.28 -0.03 -11.31
CA THR A 79 25.95 -0.58 -12.63
C THR A 79 25.91 0.50 -13.72
N ILE A 80 25.51 1.72 -13.36
CA ILE A 80 25.57 2.89 -14.25
C ILE A 80 27.03 3.24 -14.57
N TYR A 81 27.91 3.23 -13.57
CA TYR A 81 29.34 3.49 -13.81
C TYR A 81 29.98 2.42 -14.69
N ASP A 82 29.67 1.15 -14.47
CA ASP A 82 30.18 0.04 -15.28
C ASP A 82 29.78 0.21 -16.75
N PHE A 83 28.51 0.56 -16.99
CA PHE A 83 28.03 0.87 -18.33
C PHE A 83 28.76 2.06 -18.94
N MET A 84 28.88 3.18 -18.22
CA MET A 84 29.55 4.38 -18.71
C MET A 84 31.03 4.13 -19.01
N ALA A 85 31.72 3.36 -18.18
CA ALA A 85 33.12 2.99 -18.39
C ALA A 85 33.27 2.08 -19.63
N LYS A 86 32.41 1.06 -19.76
CA LYS A 86 32.38 0.14 -20.90
C LYS A 86 32.12 0.88 -22.22
N GLU A 87 31.17 1.82 -22.22
CA GLU A 87 30.85 2.64 -23.37
C GLU A 87 31.84 3.81 -23.55
N ASN A 88 32.93 3.89 -22.78
CA ASN A 88 33.99 4.90 -22.87
C ASN A 88 33.47 6.35 -22.77
N PHE A 89 32.63 6.65 -21.77
CA PHE A 89 32.24 8.01 -21.41
C PHE A 89 33.43 8.80 -20.86
N SER A 90 33.56 10.07 -21.24
CA SER A 90 34.68 10.95 -20.90
C SER A 90 34.26 12.10 -19.99
N ARG A 91 35.22 12.97 -19.63
CA ARG A 91 34.94 14.22 -18.89
C ARG A 91 34.09 15.24 -19.68
N LYS A 92 33.99 15.06 -21.01
CA LYS A 92 33.17 15.89 -21.91
C LYS A 92 31.85 15.22 -22.28
N SER A 93 31.42 14.22 -21.51
CA SER A 93 30.12 13.58 -21.70
C SER A 93 29.03 14.26 -20.86
N LEU A 94 27.77 14.00 -21.23
CA LEU A 94 26.57 14.57 -20.61
C LEU A 94 25.66 13.47 -20.10
N ILE A 95 25.02 13.67 -18.95
CA ILE A 95 23.91 12.84 -18.48
C ILE A 95 22.58 13.61 -18.63
N ILE A 96 21.58 12.97 -19.23
CA ILE A 96 20.19 13.44 -19.28
C ILE A 96 19.39 12.50 -18.37
N SER A 97 18.92 13.03 -17.25
CA SER A 97 18.16 12.27 -16.25
C SER A 97 16.67 12.40 -16.56
N LEU A 98 16.11 11.40 -17.23
CA LEU A 98 14.71 11.35 -17.68
C LEU A 98 13.88 10.51 -16.70
N GLY A 99 13.15 11.13 -15.79
CA GLY A 99 12.33 10.38 -14.83
C GLY A 99 11.78 11.20 -13.68
N GLY A 100 11.28 10.48 -12.66
CA GLY A 100 10.87 11.09 -11.39
C GLY A 100 12.06 11.45 -10.48
N GLY A 101 11.77 11.74 -9.21
CA GLY A 101 12.77 12.18 -8.23
C GLY A 101 13.95 11.22 -8.06
N VAL A 102 13.70 9.90 -8.07
CA VAL A 102 14.73 8.85 -7.98
C VAL A 102 15.76 8.98 -9.11
N VAL A 103 15.29 9.02 -10.36
CA VAL A 103 16.17 9.15 -11.54
C VAL A 103 16.89 10.48 -11.52
N CYS A 104 16.20 11.57 -11.14
CA CYS A 104 16.81 12.89 -11.02
C CYS A 104 17.96 12.91 -10.01
N ASP A 105 17.75 12.37 -8.82
CA ASP A 105 18.76 12.33 -7.76
C ASP A 105 19.94 11.44 -8.15
N MET A 106 19.67 10.24 -8.67
CA MET A 106 20.71 9.30 -9.08
C MET A 106 21.51 9.82 -10.26
N GLY A 107 20.85 10.32 -11.31
CA GLY A 107 21.54 10.87 -12.47
C GLY A 107 22.37 12.12 -12.13
N GLY A 108 21.86 12.96 -11.23
CA GLY A 108 22.62 14.06 -10.66
C GLY A 108 23.84 13.58 -9.84
N PHE A 109 23.68 12.54 -9.03
CA PHE A 109 24.76 11.97 -8.22
C PHE A 109 25.85 11.33 -9.09
N VAL A 110 25.46 10.56 -10.11
CA VAL A 110 26.36 10.01 -11.14
C VAL A 110 27.09 11.16 -11.83
N GLY A 111 26.37 12.20 -12.26
CA GLY A 111 26.96 13.39 -12.86
C GLY A 111 27.93 14.11 -11.92
N ALA A 112 27.68 14.11 -10.61
CA ALA A 112 28.55 14.73 -9.62
C ALA A 112 29.86 13.97 -9.37
N THR A 113 29.83 12.64 -9.51
CA THR A 113 30.91 11.77 -9.02
C THR A 113 31.69 11.08 -10.13
N TYR A 114 31.06 10.77 -11.27
CA TYR A 114 31.74 10.14 -12.41
C TYR A 114 32.85 11.05 -12.94
N MET A 115 34.07 10.51 -13.06
CA MET A 115 35.28 11.27 -13.41
C MET A 115 35.53 12.54 -12.56
N ARG A 116 35.06 12.54 -11.29
CA ARG A 116 35.08 13.70 -10.38
C ARG A 116 34.18 14.87 -10.82
N GLY A 117 33.19 14.58 -11.65
CA GLY A 117 32.17 15.52 -12.09
C GLY A 117 32.13 15.68 -13.60
N ILE A 118 30.97 15.39 -14.18
CA ILE A 118 30.58 15.73 -15.56
C ILE A 118 29.24 16.46 -15.56
N ASP A 119 28.86 17.07 -16.68
CA ASP A 119 27.62 17.82 -16.73
C ASP A 119 26.39 16.91 -16.80
N PHE A 120 25.28 17.40 -16.26
CA PHE A 120 24.00 16.72 -16.36
C PHE A 120 22.83 17.70 -16.56
N ILE A 121 21.74 17.21 -17.12
CA ILE A 121 20.47 17.90 -17.34
C ILE A 121 19.36 17.08 -16.68
N GLN A 122 18.42 17.77 -16.06
CA GLN A 122 17.22 17.15 -15.50
C GLN A 122 16.06 17.24 -16.50
N VAL A 123 15.38 16.13 -16.74
CA VAL A 123 14.15 16.04 -17.55
C VAL A 123 13.06 15.39 -16.71
N PRO A 124 12.48 16.11 -15.74
CA PRO A 124 11.53 15.55 -14.78
C PRO A 124 10.19 15.14 -15.42
N THR A 125 9.78 13.89 -15.20
CA THR A 125 8.54 13.31 -15.76
C THR A 125 7.39 13.18 -14.76
N SER A 126 7.66 13.35 -13.46
CA SER A 126 6.64 13.37 -12.39
C SER A 126 6.38 14.79 -11.90
N LEU A 127 5.17 15.10 -11.46
CA LEU A 127 4.85 16.44 -10.93
C LEU A 127 5.76 16.82 -9.76
N LEU A 128 6.01 15.88 -8.83
CA LEU A 128 6.93 16.06 -7.71
C LEU A 128 8.32 16.52 -8.19
N ALA A 129 8.88 15.84 -9.19
CA ALA A 129 10.19 16.20 -9.72
C ALA A 129 10.17 17.54 -10.47
N GLN A 130 9.06 17.88 -11.14
CA GLN A 130 8.92 19.14 -11.89
C GLN A 130 8.85 20.36 -10.97
N VAL A 131 8.25 20.23 -9.78
CA VAL A 131 8.07 21.37 -8.86
C VAL A 131 9.12 21.41 -7.76
N ASP A 132 9.73 20.26 -7.44
CA ASP A 132 10.65 20.12 -6.31
C ASP A 132 11.94 19.40 -6.71
N ALA A 133 11.97 18.07 -6.82
CA ALA A 133 13.23 17.29 -6.79
C ALA A 133 14.29 17.70 -7.84
N SER A 134 13.89 18.14 -9.04
CA SER A 134 14.84 18.53 -10.10
C SER A 134 15.54 19.89 -9.87
N ILE A 135 15.15 20.64 -8.83
CA ILE A 135 15.57 22.02 -8.58
C ILE A 135 16.38 22.12 -7.29
N GLY A 136 17.51 22.83 -7.36
CA GLY A 136 18.33 23.18 -6.19
C GLY A 136 19.47 22.21 -5.87
N GLY A 137 19.86 21.38 -6.83
CA GLY A 137 21.15 20.69 -6.88
C GLY A 137 21.41 19.64 -5.80
N LYS A 138 20.41 19.26 -5.01
CA LYS A 138 20.54 18.14 -4.07
C LYS A 138 20.47 16.85 -4.86
N THR A 139 21.53 16.06 -4.79
CA THR A 139 21.60 14.75 -5.46
C THR A 139 22.09 13.74 -4.45
N ALA A 140 21.39 12.62 -4.32
CA ALA A 140 21.69 11.67 -3.25
C ALA A 140 21.22 10.25 -3.57
N VAL A 141 21.77 9.31 -2.82
CA VAL A 141 21.28 7.95 -2.71
C VAL A 141 21.04 7.57 -1.26
N ASP A 142 20.19 6.58 -1.08
CA ASP A 142 19.83 6.03 0.21
C ASP A 142 20.91 5.05 0.69
N HIS A 143 21.01 4.94 2.01
CA HIS A 143 21.75 3.90 2.69
C HIS A 143 20.75 3.04 3.47
N PRO A 144 21.00 1.75 3.76
CA PRO A 144 20.11 0.93 4.60
C PRO A 144 19.77 1.50 5.99
N ARG A 145 20.42 2.60 6.40
CA ARG A 145 20.21 3.30 7.67
C ARG A 145 19.49 4.64 7.53
N GLY A 146 19.13 5.08 6.33
CA GLY A 146 18.36 6.30 6.11
C GLY A 146 18.40 6.82 4.67
N LYS A 147 17.38 7.63 4.34
CA LYS A 147 17.23 8.28 3.04
C LYS A 147 18.25 9.39 2.81
N ASN A 148 18.66 9.57 1.56
CA ASN A 148 19.49 10.67 1.07
C ASN A 148 20.76 10.92 1.92
N LEU A 149 21.29 9.87 2.57
CA LEU A 149 22.41 10.01 3.51
C LEU A 149 23.74 10.24 2.80
N ILE A 150 23.86 9.79 1.55
CA ILE A 150 25.07 9.87 0.74
C ILE A 150 24.73 10.71 -0.48
N GLY A 151 25.33 11.90 -0.60
CA GLY A 151 24.95 12.84 -1.64
C GLY A 151 25.97 13.94 -1.90
N VAL A 152 25.72 14.72 -2.94
CA VAL A 152 26.51 15.87 -3.36
C VAL A 152 25.56 17.01 -3.75
N PHE A 153 25.92 18.24 -3.39
CA PHE A 153 25.31 19.44 -3.96
C PHE A 153 25.97 19.74 -5.31
N LYS A 154 25.21 19.58 -6.41
CA LYS A 154 25.67 19.93 -7.75
C LYS A 154 24.50 20.43 -8.60
N GLN A 155 24.65 21.61 -9.19
CA GLN A 155 23.63 22.19 -10.06
C GLN A 155 23.63 21.53 -11.45
N PRO A 156 22.45 21.33 -12.08
CA PRO A 156 22.37 20.89 -13.45
C PRO A 156 22.77 22.00 -14.43
N LYS A 157 23.03 21.65 -15.69
CA LYS A 157 23.20 22.62 -16.78
C LYS A 157 21.88 23.23 -17.25
N ALA A 158 20.79 22.48 -17.13
CA ALA A 158 19.43 22.92 -17.40
C ALA A 158 18.43 21.96 -16.75
N VAL A 159 17.21 22.45 -16.54
CA VAL A 159 16.04 21.62 -16.18
C VAL A 159 15.00 21.80 -17.28
N ILE A 160 14.57 20.70 -17.92
CA ILE A 160 13.60 20.72 -19.03
C ILE A 160 12.29 20.13 -18.54
N ILE A 161 11.32 21.01 -18.23
CA ILE A 161 10.01 20.62 -17.73
C ILE A 161 9.00 20.64 -18.88
N ASP A 162 8.63 19.44 -19.35
CA ASP A 162 7.55 19.26 -20.31
C ASP A 162 6.28 18.74 -19.61
N VAL A 163 5.22 19.55 -19.61
CA VAL A 163 3.96 19.19 -18.95
C VAL A 163 3.25 18.02 -19.64
N GLU A 164 3.62 17.69 -20.87
CA GLU A 164 3.07 16.53 -21.59
C GLU A 164 3.40 15.20 -20.90
N PHE A 165 4.47 15.13 -20.11
CA PHE A 165 4.79 13.92 -19.35
C PHE A 165 3.74 13.57 -18.29
N LEU A 166 3.03 14.56 -17.77
CA LEU A 166 2.00 14.36 -16.75
C LEU A 166 0.78 13.60 -17.30
N LYS A 167 0.59 13.54 -18.62
CA LYS A 167 -0.54 12.85 -19.25
C LYS A 167 -0.47 11.32 -19.15
N THR A 168 0.72 10.75 -18.97
CA THR A 168 0.88 9.31 -18.75
C THR A 168 1.29 8.98 -17.31
N LEU A 169 1.37 9.98 -16.44
CA LEU A 169 1.68 9.78 -15.02
C LEU A 169 0.47 9.15 -14.32
N PRO A 170 0.65 8.09 -13.51
CA PRO A 170 -0.44 7.55 -12.70
C PRO A 170 -1.07 8.65 -11.83
N LYS A 171 -2.40 8.65 -11.73
CA LYS A 171 -3.15 9.70 -11.00
C LYS A 171 -2.67 9.87 -9.56
N GLU A 172 -2.36 8.77 -8.87
CA GLU A 172 -1.85 8.79 -7.49
C GLU A 172 -0.50 9.52 -7.38
N GLN A 173 0.38 9.37 -8.38
CA GLN A 173 1.67 10.07 -8.41
C GLN A 173 1.49 11.57 -8.73
N PHE A 174 0.49 11.92 -9.53
CA PHE A 174 0.09 13.32 -9.72
C PHE A 174 -0.41 13.92 -8.39
N PHE A 175 -1.31 13.24 -7.68
CA PHE A 175 -1.80 13.69 -6.37
C PHE A 175 -0.67 13.81 -5.35
N SER A 176 0.25 12.84 -5.31
CA SER A 176 1.46 12.92 -4.47
C SER A 176 2.26 14.20 -4.76
N GLY A 177 2.50 14.54 -6.03
CA GLY A 177 3.17 15.80 -6.41
C GLY A 177 2.39 17.07 -6.04
N MET A 178 1.06 17.01 -5.99
CA MET A 178 0.24 18.16 -5.58
C MET A 178 0.46 18.55 -4.11
N ALA A 179 0.93 17.64 -3.27
CA ALA A 179 1.24 17.96 -1.88
C ALA A 179 2.33 19.03 -1.79
N GLU A 180 3.38 18.91 -2.61
CA GLU A 180 4.47 19.88 -2.71
C GLU A 180 4.03 21.21 -3.32
N VAL A 181 3.15 21.16 -4.33
CA VAL A 181 2.53 22.35 -4.92
C VAL A 181 1.75 23.14 -3.85
N ILE A 182 0.92 22.44 -3.07
CA ILE A 182 0.16 23.05 -1.98
C ILE A 182 1.11 23.59 -0.93
N LYS A 183 2.13 22.81 -0.52
CA LYS A 183 3.19 23.26 0.42
C LYS A 183 3.79 24.58 -0.03
N HIS A 184 4.23 24.71 -1.28
CA HIS A 184 4.79 25.96 -1.81
C HIS A 184 3.81 27.13 -1.68
N SER A 185 2.52 26.91 -1.92
CA SER A 185 1.50 27.95 -1.72
C SER A 185 1.35 28.42 -0.28
N LEU A 186 1.71 27.58 0.71
CA LEU A 186 1.67 27.90 2.14
C LEU A 186 2.93 28.59 2.65
N LEU A 187 4.03 28.56 1.88
CA LEU A 187 5.26 29.29 2.22
C LEU A 187 5.13 30.79 1.92
N LEU A 188 4.15 31.19 1.12
CA LEU A 188 3.90 32.58 0.77
C LEU A 188 2.95 33.25 1.77
N GLU A 189 3.30 34.45 2.22
CA GLU A 189 2.41 35.28 3.04
C GLU A 189 1.17 35.72 2.25
N ASN A 190 1.32 36.01 0.96
CA ASN A 190 0.17 36.23 0.08
C ASN A 190 -0.47 34.88 -0.30
N ARG A 191 -1.80 34.79 -0.19
CA ARG A 191 -2.54 33.55 -0.47
C ARG A 191 -2.97 33.44 -1.93
N ASP A 192 -2.36 34.19 -2.83
CA ASP A 192 -2.79 34.26 -4.24
C ASP A 192 -2.50 32.95 -4.98
N TYR A 193 -1.38 32.29 -4.68
CA TYR A 193 -1.12 30.97 -5.25
C TYR A 193 -2.09 29.92 -4.72
N PHE A 194 -2.41 29.96 -3.42
CA PHE A 194 -3.41 29.08 -2.81
C PHE A 194 -4.79 29.25 -3.46
N LYS A 195 -5.25 30.50 -3.65
CA LYS A 195 -6.51 30.82 -4.35
C LYS A 195 -6.49 30.33 -5.79
N PHE A 196 -5.38 30.53 -6.50
CA PHE A 196 -5.21 30.03 -7.87
C PHE A 196 -5.41 28.51 -7.95
N LEU A 197 -4.87 27.74 -7.01
CA LEU A 197 -5.05 26.28 -6.97
C LEU A 197 -6.53 25.92 -6.80
N MET A 198 -7.25 26.60 -5.90
CA MET A 198 -8.69 26.37 -5.72
C MET A 198 -9.51 26.73 -6.96
N GLU A 199 -9.28 27.91 -7.54
CA GLU A 199 -10.02 28.42 -8.71
C GLU A 199 -9.75 27.61 -9.99
N ARG A 200 -8.53 27.11 -10.17
CA ARG A 200 -8.10 26.35 -11.35
C ARG A 200 -8.15 24.84 -11.17
N ARG A 201 -8.69 24.37 -10.04
CA ARG A 201 -8.72 22.95 -9.66
C ARG A 201 -9.19 22.03 -10.80
N GLU A 202 -10.34 22.31 -11.41
CA GLU A 202 -10.89 21.45 -12.47
C GLU A 202 -10.00 21.40 -13.72
N LYS A 203 -9.35 22.52 -14.05
CA LYS A 203 -8.41 22.60 -15.17
C LYS A 203 -7.10 21.88 -14.88
N ILE A 204 -6.62 21.97 -13.64
CA ILE A 204 -5.42 21.25 -13.19
C ILE A 204 -5.68 19.74 -13.18
N LEU A 205 -6.82 19.30 -12.63
CA LEU A 205 -7.21 17.89 -12.57
C LEU A 205 -7.51 17.30 -13.95
N SER A 206 -7.93 18.12 -14.93
CA SER A 206 -8.07 17.72 -16.33
C SER A 206 -6.76 17.82 -17.13
N LEU A 207 -5.64 18.11 -16.47
CA LEU A 207 -4.30 18.23 -17.06
C LEU A 207 -4.22 19.26 -18.20
N GLU A 208 -4.97 20.36 -18.07
CA GLU A 208 -4.96 21.45 -19.04
C GLU A 208 -3.59 22.14 -19.05
N SER A 209 -2.90 22.08 -20.19
CA SER A 209 -1.48 22.48 -20.30
C SER A 209 -1.21 23.91 -19.81
N SER A 210 -2.11 24.88 -20.06
CA SER A 210 -1.88 26.27 -19.63
C SER A 210 -1.91 26.41 -18.10
N SER A 211 -2.89 25.78 -17.44
CA SER A 211 -3.02 25.75 -15.99
C SER A 211 -1.86 24.99 -15.34
N LEU A 212 -1.41 23.87 -15.93
CA LEU A 212 -0.24 23.13 -15.44
C LEU A 212 1.05 23.96 -15.54
N ILE A 213 1.27 24.63 -16.68
CA ILE A 213 2.45 25.49 -16.88
C ILE A 213 2.46 26.62 -15.85
N GLU A 214 1.33 27.31 -15.62
CA GLU A 214 1.26 28.38 -14.63
C GLU A 214 1.47 27.86 -13.20
N MET A 215 0.84 26.72 -12.86
CA MET A 215 1.02 26.07 -11.57
C MET A 215 2.48 25.71 -11.30
N ILE A 216 3.13 25.00 -12.23
CA ILE A 216 4.52 24.56 -12.06
C ILE A 216 5.47 25.77 -12.04
N LYS A 217 5.22 26.78 -12.87
CA LYS A 217 6.00 28.03 -12.90
C LYS A 217 6.03 28.69 -11.52
N LYS A 218 4.87 28.89 -10.88
CA LYS A 218 4.78 29.49 -9.55
C LYS A 218 5.54 28.69 -8.50
N SER A 219 5.43 27.36 -8.52
CA SER A 219 6.23 26.50 -7.62
C SER A 219 7.74 26.64 -7.86
N CYS A 220 8.17 26.65 -9.13
CA CYS A 220 9.59 26.82 -9.48
C CYS A 220 10.13 28.19 -9.04
N GLU A 221 9.34 29.26 -9.18
CA GLU A 221 9.70 30.61 -8.76
C GLU A 221 9.88 30.71 -7.24
N ILE A 222 8.96 30.13 -6.46
CA ILE A 222 9.05 30.05 -4.99
C ILE A 222 10.30 29.29 -4.57
N LYS A 223 10.52 28.11 -5.17
CA LYS A 223 11.68 27.29 -4.83
C LYS A 223 12.99 27.97 -5.23
N ARG A 224 13.03 28.65 -6.38
CA ARG A 224 14.17 29.47 -6.80
C ARG A 224 14.48 30.51 -5.73
N GLU A 225 13.50 31.34 -5.34
CA GLU A 225 13.74 32.44 -4.38
C GLU A 225 14.34 31.95 -3.05
N ILE A 226 13.92 30.76 -2.59
CA ILE A 226 14.46 30.14 -1.38
C ILE A 226 15.88 29.58 -1.62
N VAL A 227 16.11 28.91 -2.75
CA VAL A 227 17.42 28.31 -3.09
C VAL A 227 18.49 29.37 -3.34
N GLU A 228 18.15 30.47 -4.02
CA GLU A 228 19.09 31.58 -4.31
C GLU A 228 19.56 32.26 -3.02
N LYS A 229 18.72 32.30 -1.98
CA LYS A 229 19.07 32.85 -0.67
C LYS A 229 19.89 31.90 0.20
N ASP A 230 19.65 30.59 0.09
CA ASP A 230 20.26 29.58 0.96
C ASP A 230 20.52 28.25 0.22
N GLU A 231 21.53 28.25 -0.65
CA GLU A 231 21.87 27.10 -1.49
C GLU A 231 22.23 25.85 -0.65
N PHE A 232 22.91 26.01 0.48
CA PHE A 232 23.45 24.89 1.27
C PHE A 232 22.58 24.47 2.47
N GLU A 233 21.38 25.05 2.60
CA GLU A 233 20.41 24.72 3.66
C GLU A 233 20.93 24.98 5.09
N LEU A 234 21.51 26.17 5.30
CA LEU A 234 21.99 26.64 6.59
C LEU A 234 20.99 27.54 7.33
N GLY A 235 19.93 28.00 6.66
CA GLY A 235 18.96 28.98 7.16
C GLY A 235 17.57 28.82 6.52
N GLU A 236 17.16 29.77 5.67
CA GLU A 236 15.80 29.88 5.10
C GLU A 236 15.35 28.66 4.29
N ARG A 237 16.26 27.89 3.68
CA ARG A 237 15.89 26.71 2.89
C ARG A 237 15.27 25.61 3.74
N ALA A 238 15.46 25.65 5.06
CA ALA A 238 14.77 24.77 5.98
C ALA A 238 13.23 24.91 5.94
N LEU A 239 12.69 26.06 5.52
CA LEU A 239 11.24 26.27 5.38
C LEU A 239 10.60 25.35 4.34
N LEU A 240 11.37 24.87 3.35
CA LEU A 240 10.90 23.85 2.41
C LEU A 240 10.57 22.51 3.09
N ASN A 241 11.04 22.30 4.32
CA ASN A 241 10.75 21.09 5.08
C ASN A 241 9.41 21.18 5.85
N LEU A 242 8.52 22.12 5.50
CA LEU A 242 7.15 22.16 6.01
C LEU A 242 6.46 20.81 5.79
N GLY A 243 5.96 20.22 6.86
CA GLY A 243 5.37 18.89 6.96
C GLY A 243 6.34 17.72 6.97
N HIS A 244 7.63 17.93 6.70
CA HIS A 244 8.56 16.83 6.45
C HIS A 244 9.01 16.13 7.74
N THR A 245 9.01 16.82 8.89
CA THR A 245 9.45 16.22 10.16
C THR A 245 8.57 15.03 10.55
N TYR A 246 7.25 15.23 10.49
CA TYR A 246 6.26 14.17 10.70
C TYR A 246 6.13 13.29 9.45
N GLY A 247 6.15 13.87 8.24
CA GLY A 247 6.06 13.12 6.98
C GLY A 247 7.14 12.05 6.81
N HIS A 248 8.42 12.40 7.00
CA HIS A 248 9.52 11.42 6.93
C HIS A 248 9.42 10.35 8.02
N SER A 249 8.83 10.69 9.17
CA SER A 249 8.58 9.73 10.24
C SER A 249 7.54 8.70 9.81
N LEU A 250 6.46 9.14 9.15
CA LEU A 250 5.47 8.24 8.55
C LEU A 250 6.09 7.38 7.44
N GLU A 251 6.84 7.97 6.51
CA GLU A 251 7.51 7.21 5.45
C GLU A 251 8.35 6.06 6.03
N LYS A 252 9.11 6.31 7.11
CA LYS A 252 9.88 5.26 7.80
C LYS A 252 9.01 4.19 8.43
N LEU A 253 7.94 4.58 9.15
CA LEU A 253 7.02 3.65 9.81
C LEU A 253 6.28 2.77 8.80
N PHE A 254 5.97 3.32 7.64
CA PHE A 254 5.36 2.59 6.52
C PHE A 254 6.40 1.82 5.67
N ASN A 255 7.67 1.76 6.09
CA ASN A 255 8.75 1.08 5.36
C ASN A 255 9.01 1.65 3.94
N PHE A 256 8.69 2.92 3.72
CA PHE A 256 8.73 3.59 2.40
C PHE A 256 7.84 2.91 1.34
N GLU A 257 6.93 2.07 1.81
CA GLU A 257 5.96 1.30 1.03
C GLU A 257 4.58 1.67 1.57
N ASN A 258 3.48 1.47 0.84
CA ASN A 258 2.13 1.70 1.37
C ASN A 258 1.80 3.14 1.82
N ILE A 259 2.66 4.14 1.61
CA ILE A 259 2.34 5.57 1.72
C ILE A 259 3.13 6.34 0.64
N THR A 260 2.47 7.26 -0.06
CA THR A 260 3.19 8.14 -1.00
C THR A 260 3.87 9.27 -0.23
N HIS A 261 4.97 9.80 -0.76
CA HIS A 261 5.65 10.95 -0.14
C HIS A 261 4.70 12.14 0.03
N GLY A 262 3.88 12.46 -0.98
CA GLY A 262 2.91 13.55 -0.87
C GLY A 262 1.82 13.33 0.17
N GLU A 263 1.34 12.09 0.33
CA GLU A 263 0.41 11.76 1.44
C GLU A 263 1.08 11.99 2.80
N ALA A 264 2.34 11.58 2.95
CA ALA A 264 3.10 11.79 4.18
C ALA A 264 3.33 13.29 4.48
N VAL A 265 3.70 14.08 3.48
CA VAL A 265 3.86 15.54 3.59
C VAL A 265 2.54 16.22 3.93
N ALA A 266 1.43 15.85 3.28
CA ALA A 266 0.11 16.42 3.57
C ALA A 266 -0.33 16.15 5.02
N LYS A 267 -0.13 14.91 5.52
CA LYS A 267 -0.37 14.58 6.93
C LYS A 267 0.57 15.36 7.86
N GLY A 268 1.83 15.53 7.48
CA GLY A 268 2.78 16.30 8.26
C GLY A 268 2.46 17.79 8.35
N ILE A 269 1.97 18.40 7.27
CA ILE A 269 1.51 19.80 7.27
C ILE A 269 0.36 19.98 8.25
N VAL A 270 -0.60 19.05 8.28
CA VAL A 270 -1.70 19.09 9.25
C VAL A 270 -1.19 18.91 10.68
N PHE A 271 -0.26 17.99 10.92
CA PHE A 271 0.35 17.82 12.24
C PHE A 271 1.06 19.09 12.72
N GLU A 272 1.82 19.76 11.84
CA GLU A 272 2.51 21.02 12.13
C GLU A 272 1.54 22.19 12.34
N LEU A 273 0.38 22.20 11.65
CA LEU A 273 -0.70 23.16 11.89
C LEU A 273 -1.34 22.98 13.27
N GLU A 274 -1.63 21.74 13.70
CA GLU A 274 -2.14 21.49 15.05
C GLU A 274 -1.10 21.86 16.13
N LEU A 275 0.19 21.61 15.88
CA LEU A 275 1.26 22.12 16.76
C LEU A 275 1.27 23.64 16.82
N SER A 276 1.14 24.30 15.66
CA SER A 276 1.07 25.75 15.57
C SER A 276 -0.16 26.31 16.28
N LYS A 277 -1.28 25.58 16.29
CA LYS A 277 -2.47 25.92 17.07
C LYS A 277 -2.19 25.92 18.57
N VAL A 278 -1.60 24.83 19.08
CA VAL A 278 -1.24 24.69 20.50
C VAL A 278 -0.25 25.77 20.94
N LEU A 279 0.73 26.09 20.08
CA LEU A 279 1.82 27.01 20.40
C LEU A 279 1.48 28.50 20.18
N ASN A 280 0.78 28.81 19.08
CA ASN A 280 0.64 30.17 18.55
C ASN A 280 -0.81 30.64 18.37
N GLY A 281 -1.80 29.79 18.66
CA GLY A 281 -3.21 30.15 18.56
C GLY A 281 -3.75 30.27 17.13
N ILE A 282 -3.28 29.40 16.22
CA ILE A 282 -3.86 29.26 14.87
C ILE A 282 -5.35 28.88 14.94
N GLU A 283 -6.15 29.53 14.09
CA GLU A 283 -7.60 29.31 13.96
C GLU A 283 -7.94 27.95 13.33
N ASP A 284 -8.99 27.29 13.82
CA ASP A 284 -9.49 26.01 13.29
C ASP A 284 -9.95 26.13 11.83
N GLU A 285 -10.49 27.29 11.45
CA GLU A 285 -10.92 27.59 10.09
C GLU A 285 -9.75 27.50 9.10
N PHE A 286 -8.56 27.94 9.50
CA PHE A 286 -7.37 27.85 8.64
C PHE A 286 -6.95 26.39 8.47
N ILE A 287 -6.94 25.61 9.55
CA ILE A 287 -6.62 24.17 9.48
C ILE A 287 -7.63 23.43 8.59
N SER A 288 -8.92 23.75 8.71
CA SER A 288 -9.97 23.19 7.85
C SER A 288 -9.76 23.54 6.38
N GLU A 289 -9.45 24.81 6.07
CA GLU A 289 -9.16 25.26 4.70
C GLU A 289 -8.00 24.47 4.08
N ILE A 290 -6.94 24.19 4.86
CA ILE A 290 -5.80 23.40 4.40
C ILE A 290 -6.18 21.91 4.21
N LYS A 291 -6.96 21.33 5.13
CA LYS A 291 -7.49 19.96 4.96
C LYS A 291 -8.37 19.86 3.72
N ASP A 292 -9.17 20.89 3.43
CA ASP A 292 -10.08 20.96 2.29
C ASP A 292 -9.34 20.98 0.95
N ILE A 293 -8.29 21.79 0.81
CA ILE A 293 -7.54 21.80 -0.44
C ILE A 293 -6.86 20.45 -0.71
N PHE A 294 -6.26 19.80 0.30
CA PHE A 294 -5.67 18.47 0.13
C PHE A 294 -6.70 17.44 -0.32
N ARG A 295 -7.84 17.40 0.38
CA ARG A 295 -8.97 16.52 0.02
C ARG A 295 -9.48 16.80 -1.39
N SER A 296 -9.54 18.07 -1.80
CA SER A 296 -9.97 18.47 -3.14
C SER A 296 -9.06 17.93 -4.25
N TYR A 297 -7.78 17.68 -3.95
CA TYR A 297 -6.79 17.08 -4.84
C TYR A 297 -6.57 15.58 -4.57
N GLY A 298 -7.48 14.91 -3.85
CA GLY A 298 -7.42 13.46 -3.62
C GLY A 298 -6.39 13.01 -2.60
N LEU A 299 -5.83 13.92 -1.79
CA LEU A 299 -4.85 13.61 -0.76
C LEU A 299 -5.51 13.45 0.62
N ASN A 300 -5.17 12.36 1.33
CA ASN A 300 -5.56 12.17 2.72
C ASN A 300 -4.55 12.83 3.67
N SER A 301 -4.89 14.02 4.16
CA SER A 301 -4.05 14.79 5.08
C SER A 301 -4.29 14.50 6.58
N ASN A 302 -5.09 13.49 6.94
CA ASN A 302 -5.35 13.17 8.34
C ASN A 302 -4.15 12.46 9.00
N PRO A 303 -3.55 12.99 10.07
CA PRO A 303 -2.49 12.31 10.82
C PRO A 303 -2.98 11.04 11.52
N ILE A 304 -2.01 10.25 12.00
CA ILE A 304 -2.22 8.92 12.58
C ILE A 304 -1.59 8.94 13.97
N TYR A 305 -2.31 8.46 14.97
CA TYR A 305 -1.76 8.26 16.30
C TYR A 305 -0.75 7.11 16.31
N TYR A 306 0.37 7.36 16.97
CA TYR A 306 1.35 6.34 17.32
C TYR A 306 1.63 6.35 18.82
N PRO A 307 1.94 5.19 19.42
CA PRO A 307 2.44 5.15 20.79
C PRO A 307 3.67 6.05 20.96
N GLU A 308 3.74 6.79 22.08
CA GLU A 308 4.77 7.80 22.36
C GLU A 308 6.19 7.33 22.01
N LYS A 309 6.59 6.16 22.53
CA LYS A 309 7.93 5.62 22.30
C LYS A 309 8.23 5.44 20.82
N ILE A 310 7.27 4.93 20.05
CA ILE A 310 7.43 4.66 18.61
C ILE A 310 7.57 5.97 17.85
N LEU A 311 6.69 6.94 18.11
CA LEU A 311 6.73 8.24 17.46
C LEU A 311 8.03 8.99 17.73
N LEU A 312 8.46 9.05 19.00
CA LEU A 312 9.67 9.75 19.38
C LEU A 312 10.93 9.06 18.86
N ASP A 313 10.98 7.73 18.85
CA ASP A 313 12.12 6.98 18.32
C ASP A 313 12.34 7.22 16.82
N VAL A 314 11.26 7.39 16.05
CA VAL A 314 11.36 7.67 14.61
C VAL A 314 11.69 9.15 14.32
N MET A 315 11.13 10.09 15.10
CA MET A 315 11.40 11.53 14.95
C MET A 315 12.80 11.93 15.41
N LYS A 316 13.33 11.30 16.48
CA LYS A 316 14.68 11.61 17.02
C LYS A 316 15.83 11.19 16.09
N LYS A 317 15.60 10.25 15.19
CA LYS A 317 16.59 9.80 14.20
C LYS A 317 16.73 10.75 12.99
N ASP A 318 15.88 11.77 12.89
CA ASP A 318 16.10 12.84 11.91
C ASP A 318 17.17 13.80 12.43
N LYS A 319 18.13 14.12 11.57
CA LYS A 319 19.33 14.87 11.95
C LYS A 319 18.90 16.26 12.43
N LYS A 320 19.02 16.55 13.74
CA LYS A 320 19.15 17.88 14.41
C LYS A 320 18.36 18.01 15.74
N ASN A 321 18.38 17.02 16.65
CA ASN A 321 17.63 17.13 17.92
C ASN A 321 18.53 17.01 19.16
N SER A 322 18.29 17.90 20.14
CA SER A 322 18.79 17.77 21.51
C SER A 322 17.81 16.90 22.31
N PHE A 323 18.24 16.33 23.45
CA PHE A 323 17.56 15.19 24.11
C PHE A 323 16.03 15.33 24.32
N ASP A 324 15.47 16.55 24.40
CA ASP A 324 14.04 16.83 24.66
C ASP A 324 13.33 17.78 23.68
N LYS A 325 13.96 18.20 22.57
CA LYS A 325 13.35 19.11 21.58
C LYS A 325 13.55 18.64 20.15
N ILE A 326 12.51 18.83 19.34
CA ILE A 326 12.50 18.46 17.91
C ILE A 326 12.21 19.69 17.05
N ASN A 327 12.99 19.89 15.99
CA ASN A 327 12.78 21.00 15.07
C ASN A 327 11.58 20.75 14.14
N PHE A 328 10.69 21.74 14.02
CA PHE A 328 9.57 21.75 13.08
C PHE A 328 9.54 23.07 12.29
N ILE A 329 8.78 23.09 11.21
CA ILE A 329 8.33 24.32 10.56
C ILE A 329 6.90 24.59 11.04
N LEU A 330 6.65 25.78 11.55
CA LEU A 330 5.40 26.15 12.22
C LEU A 330 4.82 27.42 11.59
N PHE A 331 3.55 27.69 11.85
CA PHE A 331 2.86 28.91 11.48
C PHE A 331 2.71 29.84 12.68
N ASP A 332 3.05 31.12 12.52
CA ASP A 332 2.73 32.15 13.52
C ASP A 332 1.25 32.57 13.43
N LYS A 333 0.78 33.40 14.35
CA LYS A 333 -0.59 33.93 14.36
C LYS A 333 -1.02 34.66 13.07
N ASN A 334 -0.06 35.14 12.28
CA ASN A 334 -0.31 35.80 10.98
C ASN A 334 -0.23 34.81 9.81
N LYS A 335 -0.16 33.49 10.09
CA LYS A 335 -0.08 32.41 9.11
C LYS A 335 1.24 32.43 8.32
N LYS A 336 2.29 33.04 8.88
CA LYS A 336 3.65 33.03 8.33
C LYS A 336 4.43 31.82 8.84
N VAL A 337 5.13 31.14 7.93
CA VAL A 337 5.97 29.99 8.27
C VAL A 337 7.30 30.40 8.91
N TYR A 338 7.73 29.69 9.93
CA TYR A 338 9.03 29.85 10.58
C TYR A 338 9.53 28.53 11.15
N LYS A 339 10.82 28.42 11.45
CA LYS A 339 11.41 27.23 12.06
C LYS A 339 11.53 27.40 13.57
N ASP A 340 11.17 26.38 14.34
CA ASP A 340 11.34 26.37 15.80
C ASP A 340 11.58 24.97 16.38
N SER A 341 12.11 24.92 17.60
CA SER A 341 12.31 23.70 18.39
C SER A 341 11.16 23.48 19.37
N VAL A 342 10.40 22.40 19.17
CA VAL A 342 9.20 22.06 19.96
C VAL A 342 9.54 21.07 21.06
N GLU A 343 9.00 21.29 22.26
CA GLU A 343 9.10 20.37 23.39
C GLU A 343 8.27 19.10 23.16
N VAL A 344 8.81 17.94 23.55
CA VAL A 344 8.16 16.63 23.42
C VAL A 344 6.72 16.63 23.95
N LYS A 345 6.44 17.32 25.06
CA LYS A 345 5.09 17.37 25.65
C LYS A 345 4.02 17.87 24.66
N ASN A 346 4.34 18.88 23.83
CA ASN A 346 3.41 19.47 22.88
C ASN A 346 3.23 18.54 21.66
N ILE A 347 4.29 17.83 21.28
CA ILE A 347 4.25 16.79 20.22
C ILE A 347 3.29 15.67 20.63
N LEU A 348 3.38 15.23 21.89
CA LEU A 348 2.51 14.18 22.41
C LEU A 348 1.06 14.66 22.61
N GLU A 349 0.87 15.90 23.04
CA GLU A 349 -0.45 16.53 23.10
C GLU A 349 -1.14 16.50 21.72
N VAL A 350 -0.44 16.95 20.67
CA VAL A 350 -0.97 16.90 19.30
C VAL A 350 -1.16 15.48 18.78
N ASN A 351 -0.22 14.56 19.06
CA ASN A 351 -0.39 13.15 18.69
C ASN A 351 -1.67 12.54 19.29
N ASN A 352 -1.99 12.88 20.55
CA ASN A 352 -3.19 12.40 21.24
C ASN A 352 -4.49 12.93 20.62
N LEU A 353 -4.48 14.08 19.92
CA LEU A 353 -5.66 14.56 19.17
C LEU A 353 -6.11 13.57 18.09
N PHE A 354 -5.20 12.70 17.64
CA PHE A 354 -5.45 11.72 16.58
C PHE A 354 -5.67 10.30 17.10
N SER A 355 -5.92 10.10 18.40
CA SER A 355 -6.06 8.77 19.02
C SER A 355 -7.15 7.89 18.39
N SER A 356 -8.10 8.49 17.67
CA SER A 356 -9.12 7.79 16.88
C SER A 356 -8.58 7.18 15.59
N ARG A 357 -7.40 7.54 15.09
CA ARG A 357 -6.77 6.95 13.89
C ARG A 357 -5.49 6.23 14.28
N TYR A 358 -5.44 4.92 14.11
CA TYR A 358 -4.27 4.15 14.52
C TYR A 358 -4.06 2.93 13.64
N ILE A 359 -2.88 2.32 13.75
CA ILE A 359 -2.58 1.06 13.09
C ILE A 359 -3.04 -0.10 13.96
N LYS A 360 -3.83 -1.00 13.38
CA LYS A 360 -4.39 -2.19 14.04
C LYS A 360 -3.96 -3.45 13.29
N GLY A 361 -3.57 -4.47 14.05
CA GLY A 361 -3.22 -5.80 13.55
C GLY A 361 -4.18 -6.87 14.05
N ILE A 362 -4.63 -7.72 13.13
CA ILE A 362 -5.42 -8.90 13.43
C ILE A 362 -4.66 -10.14 12.96
N ILE A 363 -4.61 -11.17 13.80
CA ILE A 363 -4.01 -12.46 13.47
C ILE A 363 -5.07 -13.55 13.59
N ASP A 364 -5.29 -14.31 12.53
CA ASP A 364 -6.04 -15.56 12.56
C ASP A 364 -5.09 -16.75 12.68
N ILE A 365 -5.31 -17.60 13.67
CA ILE A 365 -4.55 -18.82 13.92
C ILE A 365 -5.46 -20.01 13.63
N GLY A 366 -5.46 -20.41 12.37
CA GLY A 366 -6.20 -21.57 11.88
C GLY A 366 -5.47 -22.90 12.10
N THR A 367 -6.17 -23.97 11.76
CA THR A 367 -5.67 -25.35 11.80
C THR A 367 -4.45 -25.57 10.89
N ASN A 368 -4.46 -24.98 9.69
CA ASN A 368 -3.42 -25.17 8.69
C ASN A 368 -2.43 -23.99 8.59
N SER A 369 -2.92 -22.76 8.75
CA SER A 369 -2.18 -21.53 8.49
C SER A 369 -2.44 -20.46 9.53
N CYS A 370 -1.46 -19.59 9.72
CA CYS A 370 -1.62 -18.30 10.38
C CYS A 370 -1.75 -17.21 9.32
N ARG A 371 -2.57 -16.19 9.59
CA ARG A 371 -2.78 -15.06 8.70
C ARG A 371 -2.69 -13.75 9.49
N LEU A 372 -1.99 -12.74 8.96
CA LEU A 372 -1.90 -11.39 9.54
C LEU A 372 -2.60 -10.40 8.63
N PHE A 373 -3.41 -9.52 9.20
CA PHE A 373 -3.94 -8.34 8.52
C PHE A 373 -3.55 -7.08 9.31
N LEU A 374 -2.78 -6.20 8.68
CA LEU A 374 -2.44 -4.86 9.19
C LEU A 374 -3.20 -3.80 8.40
N ALA A 375 -3.84 -2.88 9.13
CA ALA A 375 -4.55 -1.76 8.51
C ALA A 375 -4.47 -0.48 9.36
N GLN A 376 -4.54 0.67 8.70
CA GLN A 376 -4.91 1.92 9.32
C GLN A 376 -6.43 1.94 9.51
N VAL A 377 -6.86 2.20 10.75
CA VAL A 377 -8.27 2.26 11.11
C VAL A 377 -8.63 3.61 11.70
N TYR A 378 -9.89 4.00 11.53
CA TYR A 378 -10.51 5.14 12.22
C TYR A 378 -11.64 4.63 13.12
N GLU A 379 -11.56 4.94 14.41
CA GLU A 379 -12.51 4.57 15.44
C GLU A 379 -13.32 5.81 15.87
N ASP A 380 -14.61 5.80 15.52
CA ASP A 380 -15.60 6.74 16.03
C ASP A 380 -16.61 6.02 16.96
N ARG A 381 -17.86 5.85 16.51
CA ARG A 381 -18.81 4.88 17.07
C ARG A 381 -18.45 3.46 16.65
N GLU A 382 -17.92 3.31 15.43
CA GLU A 382 -17.50 2.06 14.83
C GLU A 382 -16.04 2.16 14.36
N ILE A 383 -15.38 1.01 14.17
CA ILE A 383 -14.04 0.99 13.58
C ILE A 383 -14.19 0.81 12.07
N LYS A 384 -13.60 1.72 11.30
CA LYS A 384 -13.58 1.70 9.84
C LYS A 384 -12.15 1.49 9.35
N ILE A 385 -11.99 0.67 8.32
CA ILE A 385 -10.70 0.49 7.65
C ILE A 385 -10.49 1.69 6.72
N GLU A 386 -9.49 2.53 7.00
CA GLU A 386 -9.13 3.66 6.10
C GLU A 386 -8.13 3.20 5.02
N LYS A 387 -7.22 2.28 5.37
CA LYS A 387 -6.18 1.79 4.45
C LYS A 387 -5.67 0.41 4.85
N GLU A 388 -5.65 -0.53 3.91
CA GLU A 388 -4.94 -1.80 4.06
C GLU A 388 -3.42 -1.57 3.93
N ILE A 389 -2.64 -2.15 4.84
CA ILE A 389 -1.17 -2.04 4.86
C ILE A 389 -0.54 -3.35 4.40
N SER A 390 -1.02 -4.48 4.92
CA SER A 390 -0.46 -5.80 4.59
C SER A 390 -1.41 -6.92 4.95
N LYS A 391 -1.46 -7.95 4.10
CA LYS A 391 -2.02 -9.26 4.41
C LYS A 391 -0.95 -10.33 4.18
N ASP A 392 -0.63 -11.11 5.21
CA ASP A 392 0.36 -12.18 5.14
C ASP A 392 -0.27 -13.52 5.50
N VAL A 393 0.24 -14.61 4.91
CA VAL A 393 -0.20 -15.98 5.19
C VAL A 393 1.03 -16.88 5.33
N GLU A 394 1.10 -17.67 6.40
CA GLU A 394 2.15 -18.68 6.62
C GLU A 394 1.53 -20.02 7.01
N ILE A 395 1.99 -21.11 6.38
CA ILE A 395 1.49 -22.47 6.64
C ILE A 395 2.27 -23.07 7.81
N VAL A 396 1.58 -23.28 8.93
CA VAL A 396 2.19 -23.76 10.19
C VAL A 396 1.73 -25.18 10.58
N LYS A 397 0.57 -25.61 10.05
CA LYS A 397 -0.09 -26.89 10.34
C LYS A 397 -0.25 -27.13 11.85
N LEU A 398 -0.83 -26.16 12.56
CA LEU A 398 -1.02 -26.23 14.01
C LEU A 398 -1.85 -27.44 14.42
N GLY A 399 -2.90 -27.76 13.66
CA GLY A 399 -3.80 -28.87 13.98
C GLY A 399 -3.40 -30.24 13.42
N GLU A 400 -2.14 -30.43 13.01
CA GLU A 400 -1.68 -31.72 12.53
C GLU A 400 -1.88 -32.83 13.59
N ASP A 401 -2.61 -33.88 13.21
CA ASP A 401 -3.01 -35.02 14.06
C ASP A 401 -3.82 -34.67 15.33
N VAL A 402 -4.35 -33.45 15.48
CA VAL A 402 -5.18 -33.09 16.66
C VAL A 402 -6.43 -33.95 16.74
N ASN A 403 -7.09 -34.21 15.61
CA ASN A 403 -8.27 -35.09 15.56
C ASN A 403 -7.98 -36.52 16.04
N LYS A 404 -6.73 -36.98 15.89
CA LYS A 404 -6.30 -38.32 16.29
C LYS A 404 -5.81 -38.36 17.75
N ASN A 405 -5.08 -37.34 18.15
CA ASN A 405 -4.30 -37.35 19.39
C ASN A 405 -4.93 -36.53 20.52
N GLY A 406 -5.80 -35.57 20.20
CA GLY A 406 -6.45 -34.66 21.16
C GLY A 406 -5.55 -33.55 21.72
N TYR A 407 -4.31 -33.41 21.23
CA TYR A 407 -3.37 -32.37 21.67
C TYR A 407 -2.58 -31.78 20.50
N LEU A 408 -2.14 -30.52 20.66
CA LEU A 408 -1.23 -29.82 19.75
C LEU A 408 0.20 -30.34 19.93
N LYS A 409 0.86 -30.75 18.85
CA LYS A 409 2.26 -31.19 18.89
C LYS A 409 3.19 -30.04 19.25
N LYS A 410 4.27 -30.34 19.98
CA LYS A 410 5.28 -29.34 20.39
C LYS A 410 5.95 -28.67 19.19
N GLU A 411 6.21 -29.45 18.13
CA GLU A 411 6.81 -28.95 16.89
C GLU A 411 5.85 -27.99 16.17
N ALA A 412 4.56 -28.31 16.15
CA ALA A 412 3.52 -27.46 15.56
C ALA A 412 3.37 -26.15 16.33
N ILE A 413 3.30 -26.21 17.67
CA ILE A 413 3.31 -25.03 18.54
C ILE A 413 4.53 -24.17 18.24
N LYS A 414 5.74 -24.75 18.19
CA LYS A 414 6.97 -24.00 17.93
C LYS A 414 6.93 -23.27 16.58
N ARG A 415 6.53 -23.95 15.50
CA ARG A 415 6.38 -23.33 14.17
C ARG A 415 5.40 -22.16 14.20
N THR A 416 4.26 -22.34 14.88
CA THR A 416 3.27 -21.27 15.04
C THR A 416 3.82 -20.09 15.84
N ILE A 417 4.50 -20.33 16.96
CA ILE A 417 5.13 -19.25 17.75
C ILE A 417 6.19 -18.49 16.95
N ASP A 418 7.02 -19.20 16.17
CA ASP A 418 8.03 -18.56 15.31
C ASP A 418 7.38 -17.70 14.22
N CYS A 419 6.27 -18.15 13.62
CA CYS A 419 5.46 -17.33 12.70
C CYS A 419 4.89 -16.08 13.40
N LEU A 420 4.26 -16.24 14.57
CA LEU A 420 3.65 -15.13 15.31
C LEU A 420 4.67 -14.08 15.75
N LYS A 421 5.91 -14.47 16.07
CA LYS A 421 7.00 -13.51 16.34
C LYS A 421 7.31 -12.64 15.12
N LYS A 422 7.37 -13.22 13.92
CA LYS A 422 7.56 -12.44 12.67
C LYS A 422 6.42 -11.46 12.46
N TYR A 423 5.17 -11.89 12.70
CA TYR A 423 4.00 -11.02 12.58
C TYR A 423 4.01 -9.89 13.61
N LYS A 424 4.39 -10.16 14.85
CA LYS A 424 4.55 -9.15 15.89
C LYS A 424 5.63 -8.14 15.54
N GLU A 425 6.80 -8.59 15.07
CA GLU A 425 7.88 -7.72 14.63
C GLU A 425 7.44 -6.82 13.47
N LYS A 426 6.72 -7.38 12.49
CA LYS A 426 6.16 -6.60 11.38
C LYS A 426 5.15 -5.56 11.88
N ALA A 427 4.21 -5.94 12.74
CA ALA A 427 3.23 -5.03 13.32
C ALA A 427 3.90 -3.89 14.11
N ASP A 428 4.94 -4.20 14.90
CA ASP A 428 5.71 -3.23 15.68
C ASP A 428 6.47 -2.26 14.78
N LYS A 429 7.03 -2.74 13.66
CA LYS A 429 7.70 -1.90 12.66
C LYS A 429 6.75 -0.86 12.05
N PHE A 430 5.50 -1.25 11.81
CA PHE A 430 4.43 -0.34 11.36
C PHE A 430 3.82 0.49 12.48
N GLY A 431 4.28 0.35 13.71
CA GLY A 431 3.76 1.09 14.87
C GLY A 431 2.33 0.73 15.26
N ALA A 432 1.94 -0.54 15.07
CA ALA A 432 0.63 -1.03 15.48
C ALA A 432 0.35 -0.72 16.95
N SER A 433 -0.74 0.00 17.22
CA SER A 433 -1.18 0.32 18.58
C SER A 433 -1.83 -0.88 19.26
N LYS A 434 -2.40 -1.79 18.47
CA LYS A 434 -3.06 -3.01 18.96
C LYS A 434 -2.83 -4.17 18.00
N VAL A 435 -2.46 -5.33 18.54
CA VAL A 435 -2.37 -6.60 17.79
C VAL A 435 -3.21 -7.63 18.53
N ILE A 436 -4.27 -8.10 17.88
CA ILE A 436 -5.22 -9.08 18.44
C ILE A 436 -5.13 -10.35 17.61
N ALA A 437 -5.00 -11.49 18.26
CA ALA A 437 -5.06 -12.79 17.66
C ALA A 437 -6.32 -13.55 18.08
N PHE A 438 -6.81 -14.41 17.21
CA PHE A 438 -7.78 -15.42 17.58
C PHE A 438 -7.38 -16.78 17.02
N ALA A 439 -7.69 -17.84 17.78
CA ALA A 439 -7.43 -19.21 17.40
C ALA A 439 -8.74 -19.98 17.21
N THR A 440 -8.77 -20.84 16.21
CA THR A 440 -9.98 -21.56 15.77
C THR A 440 -9.92 -23.05 16.14
N SER A 441 -10.52 -23.93 15.31
CA SER A 441 -10.81 -25.34 15.60
C SER A 441 -9.66 -26.13 16.23
N ALA A 442 -8.46 -26.14 15.63
CA ALA A 442 -7.33 -26.90 16.17
C ALA A 442 -6.98 -26.58 17.63
N THR A 443 -7.03 -25.29 18.01
CA THR A 443 -6.75 -24.88 19.39
C THR A 443 -7.93 -25.21 20.29
N ARG A 444 -9.16 -24.94 19.83
CA ARG A 444 -10.40 -25.20 20.58
C ARG A 444 -10.56 -26.66 20.98
N ASP A 445 -10.21 -27.56 20.07
CA ASP A 445 -10.42 -29.00 20.21
C ASP A 445 -9.25 -29.71 20.93
N SER A 446 -8.19 -28.97 21.29
CA SER A 446 -7.00 -29.51 21.95
C SER A 446 -7.05 -29.42 23.48
N GLN A 447 -6.53 -30.45 24.15
CA GLN A 447 -6.45 -30.51 25.62
C GLN A 447 -5.38 -29.56 26.19
N ASN A 448 -4.27 -29.37 25.47
CA ASN A 448 -3.16 -28.51 25.88
C ASN A 448 -3.26 -27.07 25.35
N ARG A 449 -4.47 -26.59 25.04
CA ARG A 449 -4.68 -25.24 24.48
C ARG A 449 -4.13 -24.12 25.35
N GLU A 450 -4.25 -24.21 26.68
CA GLU A 450 -3.79 -23.14 27.58
C GLU A 450 -2.27 -22.98 27.57
N GLU A 451 -1.52 -24.07 27.37
CA GLU A 451 -0.07 -24.02 27.18
C GLU A 451 0.27 -23.19 25.95
N PHE A 452 -0.40 -23.45 24.83
CA PHE A 452 -0.22 -22.71 23.59
C PHE A 452 -0.64 -21.23 23.74
N LEU A 453 -1.83 -20.96 24.28
CA LEU A 453 -2.33 -19.60 24.48
C LEU A 453 -1.42 -18.78 25.41
N SER A 454 -0.83 -19.40 26.43
CA SER A 454 0.15 -18.74 27.31
C SER A 454 1.40 -18.33 26.55
N GLN A 455 1.97 -19.22 25.72
CA GLN A 455 3.17 -18.91 24.93
C GLN A 455 2.94 -17.77 23.93
N VAL A 456 1.73 -17.63 23.39
CA VAL A 456 1.39 -16.50 22.52
C VAL A 456 1.27 -15.19 23.32
N ARG A 457 0.71 -15.22 24.53
CA ARG A 457 0.68 -14.04 25.41
C ARG A 457 2.08 -13.60 25.85
N ASP A 458 3.00 -14.55 26.07
CA ASP A 458 4.39 -14.28 26.47
C ASP A 458 5.18 -13.48 25.41
N ILE A 459 4.79 -13.57 24.12
CA ILE A 459 5.37 -12.75 23.04
C ILE A 459 4.63 -11.42 22.83
N GLY A 460 3.69 -11.07 23.72
CA GLY A 460 3.00 -9.78 23.72
C GLY A 460 1.87 -9.67 22.70
N ILE A 461 1.24 -10.79 22.33
CA ILE A 461 0.04 -10.83 21.48
C ILE A 461 -1.17 -11.16 22.34
N ASP A 462 -2.19 -10.31 22.31
CA ASP A 462 -3.49 -10.64 22.92
C ASP A 462 -4.16 -11.73 22.09
N ILE A 463 -4.56 -12.84 22.71
CA ILE A 463 -5.11 -14.00 22.00
C ILE A 463 -6.34 -14.56 22.69
N ARG A 464 -7.35 -14.90 21.88
CA ARG A 464 -8.57 -15.59 22.32
C ARG A 464 -8.84 -16.83 21.49
N CYS A 465 -9.28 -17.91 22.11
CA CYS A 465 -9.81 -19.06 21.39
C CYS A 465 -11.31 -18.85 21.15
N ILE A 466 -11.75 -18.80 19.90
CA ILE A 466 -13.14 -18.45 19.55
C ILE A 466 -13.98 -19.68 19.20
N THR A 467 -15.31 -19.56 19.38
CA THR A 467 -16.27 -20.57 18.94
C THR A 467 -16.46 -20.51 17.42
N GLY A 468 -16.94 -21.59 16.81
CA GLY A 468 -17.26 -21.59 15.37
C GLY A 468 -18.36 -20.58 15.01
N GLU A 469 -19.34 -20.37 15.90
CA GLU A 469 -20.35 -19.31 15.72
C GLU A 469 -19.71 -17.92 15.73
N ARG A 470 -18.75 -17.66 16.62
CA ARG A 470 -18.05 -16.38 16.65
C ARG A 470 -17.24 -16.16 15.38
N GLU A 471 -16.55 -17.18 14.90
CA GLU A 471 -15.83 -17.13 13.61
C GLU A 471 -16.78 -16.81 12.44
N ALA A 472 -17.95 -17.46 12.40
CA ALA A 472 -19.00 -17.18 11.41
C ALA A 472 -19.52 -15.73 11.49
N GLN A 473 -19.72 -15.19 12.69
CA GLN A 473 -20.10 -13.79 12.90
C GLN A 473 -19.03 -12.84 12.36
N LEU A 474 -17.74 -13.12 12.59
CA LEU A 474 -16.64 -12.31 12.05
C LEU A 474 -16.62 -12.34 10.52
N ASN A 475 -16.78 -13.52 9.92
CA ASN A 475 -16.89 -13.65 8.47
C ASN A 475 -18.04 -12.80 7.91
N PHE A 476 -19.22 -12.83 8.54
CA PHE A 476 -20.35 -11.99 8.15
C PHE A 476 -20.04 -10.50 8.30
N LEU A 477 -19.49 -10.08 9.45
CA LEU A 477 -19.15 -8.69 9.69
C LEU A 477 -18.14 -8.16 8.66
N GLY A 478 -17.13 -8.96 8.29
CA GLY A 478 -16.22 -8.61 7.20
C GLY A 478 -16.97 -8.37 5.90
N ASN A 479 -17.84 -9.29 5.52
CA ASN A 479 -18.65 -9.16 4.30
C ASN A 479 -19.63 -7.98 4.36
N SER A 480 -20.13 -7.61 5.54
CA SER A 480 -21.01 -6.45 5.72
C SER A 480 -20.33 -5.09 5.45
N ILE A 481 -19.00 -5.07 5.34
CA ILE A 481 -18.24 -3.91 4.86
C ILE A 481 -18.57 -3.65 3.39
N VAL A 482 -18.67 -4.72 2.60
CA VAL A 482 -18.87 -4.71 1.14
C VAL A 482 -20.36 -4.72 0.79
N PHE A 483 -21.13 -5.58 1.45
CA PHE A 483 -22.55 -5.79 1.19
C PHE A 483 -23.41 -5.10 2.25
N LYS A 484 -24.31 -4.22 1.82
CA LYS A 484 -25.28 -3.55 2.72
C LYS A 484 -26.65 -4.19 2.70
N ASP A 485 -27.00 -4.84 1.60
CA ASP A 485 -28.24 -5.61 1.47
C ASP A 485 -28.23 -6.87 2.34
N ARG A 486 -29.39 -7.50 2.46
CA ARG A 486 -29.54 -8.79 3.16
C ARG A 486 -28.79 -9.90 2.42
N ILE A 487 -27.79 -10.49 3.10
CA ILE A 487 -26.93 -11.55 2.55
C ILE A 487 -26.96 -12.81 3.42
N LEU A 488 -26.78 -13.96 2.78
CA LEU A 488 -26.42 -15.20 3.44
C LEU A 488 -24.96 -15.51 3.12
N VAL A 489 -24.10 -15.40 4.13
CA VAL A 489 -22.69 -15.74 4.03
C VAL A 489 -22.52 -17.24 4.27
N LEU A 490 -21.83 -17.88 3.33
CA LEU A 490 -21.49 -19.30 3.34
C LEU A 490 -19.96 -19.47 3.33
N ASP A 491 -19.41 -20.03 4.39
CA ASP A 491 -18.00 -20.42 4.47
C ASP A 491 -17.89 -21.94 4.55
N ILE A 492 -17.17 -22.56 3.61
CA ILE A 492 -16.96 -24.02 3.57
C ILE A 492 -15.53 -24.29 4.01
N GLY A 493 -15.38 -24.57 5.30
CA GLY A 493 -14.14 -25.02 5.90
C GLY A 493 -13.83 -26.50 5.62
N GLY A 494 -12.72 -26.98 6.19
CA GLY A 494 -12.35 -28.39 6.09
C GLY A 494 -13.26 -29.31 6.92
N GLY A 495 -13.66 -28.88 8.11
CA GLY A 495 -14.43 -29.69 9.06
C GLY A 495 -15.91 -29.34 9.18
N SER A 496 -16.27 -28.09 8.86
CA SER A 496 -17.61 -27.52 9.03
C SER A 496 -17.92 -26.51 7.92
N THR A 497 -19.18 -26.12 7.83
CA THR A 497 -19.72 -25.10 6.94
C THR A 497 -20.59 -24.16 7.77
N GLU A 498 -20.30 -22.88 7.69
CA GLU A 498 -20.95 -21.83 8.46
C GLU A 498 -21.96 -21.08 7.59
N PHE A 499 -23.17 -20.88 8.14
CA PHE A 499 -24.26 -20.12 7.55
C PHE A 499 -24.51 -18.89 8.42
N THR A 500 -24.41 -17.69 7.84
CA THR A 500 -24.79 -16.46 8.56
C THR A 500 -25.66 -15.57 7.69
N LEU A 501 -26.93 -15.40 8.08
CA LEU A 501 -27.89 -14.49 7.46
C LEU A 501 -27.91 -13.17 8.22
N GLY A 502 -27.90 -12.06 7.50
CA GLY A 502 -28.12 -10.75 8.09
C GLY A 502 -28.13 -9.63 7.08
N GLU A 503 -28.35 -8.41 7.57
CA GLU A 503 -28.47 -7.19 6.77
C GLU A 503 -27.76 -6.02 7.47
N ASN A 504 -26.98 -5.25 6.71
CA ASN A 504 -26.31 -4.05 7.17
C ASN A 504 -25.55 -4.21 8.51
N GLY A 505 -24.79 -5.30 8.65
CA GLY A 505 -24.01 -5.63 9.85
C GLY A 505 -24.82 -6.24 11.01
N ASN A 506 -26.15 -6.30 10.90
CA ASN A 506 -27.00 -6.97 11.89
C ASN A 506 -27.18 -8.44 11.52
N ILE A 507 -26.84 -9.33 12.45
CA ILE A 507 -26.96 -10.78 12.28
C ILE A 507 -28.36 -11.23 12.71
N GLU A 508 -29.07 -11.90 11.79
CA GLU A 508 -30.41 -12.46 12.04
C GLU A 508 -30.32 -13.94 12.44
N PHE A 509 -29.37 -14.67 11.84
CA PHE A 509 -29.20 -16.10 12.06
C PHE A 509 -27.75 -16.50 11.82
N THR A 510 -27.21 -17.35 12.69
CA THR A 510 -25.91 -17.99 12.51
C THR A 510 -25.99 -19.45 12.89
N LYS A 511 -25.38 -20.32 12.10
CA LYS A 511 -25.23 -21.75 12.43
C LYS A 511 -24.00 -22.35 11.77
N SER A 512 -23.19 -23.07 12.54
CA SER A 512 -22.13 -23.93 12.02
C SER A 512 -22.63 -25.37 11.95
N ILE A 513 -22.46 -26.01 10.80
CA ILE A 513 -22.86 -27.40 10.56
C ILE A 513 -21.60 -28.21 10.26
N ASN A 514 -21.50 -29.40 10.84
CA ASN A 514 -20.37 -30.31 10.70
C ASN A 514 -20.31 -31.02 9.32
N ILE A 515 -20.41 -30.24 8.24
CA ILE A 515 -20.18 -30.65 6.85
C ILE A 515 -19.03 -29.80 6.31
N GLY A 516 -17.94 -30.41 5.85
CA GLY A 516 -16.77 -29.66 5.38
C GLY A 516 -16.03 -30.46 4.31
N ALA A 517 -15.20 -29.77 3.51
CA ALA A 517 -14.58 -30.39 2.34
C ALA A 517 -13.70 -31.59 2.71
N VAL A 518 -12.85 -31.47 3.74
CA VAL A 518 -12.00 -32.58 4.22
C VAL A 518 -12.86 -33.71 4.80
N ARG A 519 -13.84 -33.37 5.65
CA ARG A 519 -14.73 -34.36 6.27
C ARG A 519 -15.55 -35.14 5.24
N GLY A 520 -16.03 -34.47 4.19
CA GLY A 520 -16.74 -35.11 3.09
C GLY A 520 -15.82 -36.03 2.30
N THR A 521 -14.61 -35.58 1.98
CA THR A 521 -13.60 -36.40 1.29
C THR A 521 -13.24 -37.65 2.07
N GLU A 522 -12.90 -37.52 3.37
CA GLU A 522 -12.52 -38.67 4.20
C GLU A 522 -13.66 -39.68 4.37
N ARG A 523 -14.91 -39.20 4.42
CA ARG A 523 -16.08 -40.05 4.67
C ARG A 523 -16.57 -40.78 3.42
N PHE A 524 -16.62 -40.11 2.28
CA PHE A 524 -17.28 -40.63 1.07
C PHE A 524 -16.33 -40.93 -0.09
N PHE A 525 -15.12 -40.36 -0.08
CA PHE A 525 -14.16 -40.52 -1.15
C PHE A 525 -12.80 -41.07 -0.66
N PRO A 526 -12.78 -42.15 0.16
CA PRO A 526 -11.52 -42.78 0.55
C PRO A 526 -10.79 -43.25 -0.71
N GLU A 527 -9.46 -43.07 -0.72
CA GLU A 527 -8.60 -43.47 -1.85
C GLU A 527 -9.06 -42.90 -3.21
N GLN A 528 -9.71 -41.72 -3.19
CA GLN A 528 -10.19 -41.04 -4.40
C GLN A 528 -11.28 -41.82 -5.17
N ASN A 529 -12.10 -42.58 -4.44
CA ASN A 529 -13.21 -43.34 -5.03
C ASN A 529 -14.44 -42.44 -5.33
N TYR A 530 -14.50 -41.83 -6.52
CA TYR A 530 -15.57 -40.92 -6.94
C TYR A 530 -16.67 -41.61 -7.79
N THR A 531 -17.24 -42.71 -7.31
CA THR A 531 -18.39 -43.34 -7.98
C THR A 531 -19.64 -42.48 -7.87
N GLU A 532 -20.58 -42.65 -8.80
CA GLU A 532 -21.91 -42.00 -8.73
C GLU A 532 -22.64 -42.32 -7.42
N GLU A 533 -22.47 -43.55 -6.91
CA GLU A 533 -23.01 -43.97 -5.61
C GLU A 533 -22.43 -43.14 -4.45
N ASN A 534 -21.11 -43.01 -4.36
CA ASN A 534 -20.47 -42.23 -3.30
C ASN A 534 -20.81 -40.74 -3.39
N ILE A 535 -20.94 -40.20 -4.62
CA ILE A 535 -21.35 -38.82 -4.84
C ILE A 535 -22.78 -38.60 -4.34
N GLU A 536 -23.70 -39.51 -4.63
CA GLU A 536 -25.09 -39.42 -4.19
C GLU A 536 -25.23 -39.67 -2.68
N GLU A 537 -24.43 -40.56 -2.08
CA GLU A 537 -24.35 -40.71 -0.62
C GLU A 537 -23.87 -39.43 0.06
N CYS A 538 -22.81 -38.80 -0.48
CA CYS A 538 -22.31 -37.52 0.01
C CYS A 538 -23.39 -36.43 -0.07
N ARG A 539 -24.09 -36.33 -1.21
CA ARG A 539 -25.21 -35.40 -1.41
C ARG A 539 -26.34 -35.64 -0.39
N ASN A 540 -26.75 -36.89 -0.18
CA ASN A 540 -27.81 -37.23 0.76
C ASN A 540 -27.42 -36.91 2.21
N TRP A 541 -26.17 -37.19 2.59
CA TRP A 541 -25.64 -36.78 3.88
C TRP A 541 -25.68 -35.26 4.08
N ILE A 542 -25.29 -34.48 3.07
CA ILE A 542 -25.39 -33.01 3.14
C ILE A 542 -26.85 -32.58 3.34
N LYS A 543 -27.79 -33.11 2.54
CA LYS A 543 -29.23 -32.80 2.63
C LYS A 543 -29.82 -33.06 4.01
N GLU A 544 -29.41 -34.16 4.66
CA GLU A 544 -29.83 -34.51 6.01
C GLU A 544 -29.27 -33.50 7.03
N MET A 545 -27.96 -33.24 6.96
CA MET A 545 -27.26 -32.36 7.91
C MET A 545 -27.75 -30.91 7.84
N ILE A 546 -28.11 -30.41 6.65
CA ILE A 546 -28.60 -29.04 6.46
C ILE A 546 -30.12 -28.91 6.64
N SER A 547 -30.83 -29.97 7.03
CA SER A 547 -32.28 -29.93 7.29
C SER A 547 -32.69 -28.76 8.19
N GLY A 548 -31.90 -28.47 9.23
CA GLY A 548 -32.11 -27.38 10.16
C GLY A 548 -31.75 -25.97 9.66
N VAL A 549 -31.42 -25.80 8.37
CA VAL A 549 -31.24 -24.49 7.70
C VAL A 549 -32.08 -24.37 6.42
N LYS A 550 -32.86 -25.39 6.04
CA LYS A 550 -33.70 -25.34 4.82
C LYS A 550 -34.74 -24.22 4.83
N PHE A 551 -35.17 -23.75 6.00
CA PHE A 551 -36.08 -22.61 6.13
C PHE A 551 -35.50 -21.31 5.53
N LEU A 552 -34.17 -21.23 5.35
CA LEU A 552 -33.54 -20.08 4.75
C LEU A 552 -34.03 -19.84 3.32
N LYS A 553 -34.39 -20.90 2.55
CA LYS A 553 -34.92 -20.77 1.18
C LYS A 553 -36.14 -19.85 1.04
N ASP A 554 -36.91 -19.71 2.13
CA ASP A 554 -38.13 -18.90 2.17
C ASP A 554 -37.82 -17.41 2.45
N ASN A 555 -36.54 -17.04 2.54
CA ASN A 555 -36.06 -15.68 2.78
C ASN A 555 -35.50 -15.05 1.50
N ASN A 556 -35.67 -13.74 1.34
CA ASN A 556 -34.96 -12.99 0.31
C ASN A 556 -33.55 -12.62 0.80
N PHE A 557 -32.51 -13.05 0.09
CA PHE A 557 -31.11 -12.75 0.37
C PHE A 557 -30.25 -12.91 -0.89
N THR A 558 -29.07 -12.30 -0.89
CA THR A 558 -28.00 -12.64 -1.84
C THR A 558 -27.05 -13.67 -1.20
N LEU A 559 -26.80 -14.80 -1.87
CA LEU A 559 -25.83 -15.79 -1.38
C LEU A 559 -24.41 -15.31 -1.65
N VAL A 560 -23.58 -15.29 -0.62
CA VAL A 560 -22.18 -14.88 -0.69
C VAL A 560 -21.30 -16.02 -0.20
N GLY A 561 -20.51 -16.60 -1.09
CA GLY A 561 -19.50 -17.60 -0.77
C GLY A 561 -18.18 -16.93 -0.40
N VAL A 562 -17.59 -17.35 0.70
CA VAL A 562 -16.35 -16.75 1.22
C VAL A 562 -15.23 -17.76 1.21
N ALA A 563 -14.05 -17.30 0.79
CA ALA A 563 -12.79 -18.00 0.86
C ALA A 563 -12.76 -19.41 0.23
N GLY A 564 -11.54 -19.95 0.17
CA GLY A 564 -11.25 -21.34 -0.11
C GLY A 564 -12.03 -22.00 -1.24
N THR A 565 -13.07 -22.77 -0.91
CA THR A 565 -13.86 -23.52 -1.90
C THR A 565 -14.53 -22.58 -2.90
N ALA A 566 -15.17 -21.49 -2.44
CA ALA A 566 -15.89 -20.57 -3.30
C ALA A 566 -14.94 -19.80 -4.24
N THR A 567 -13.84 -19.28 -3.71
CA THR A 567 -12.84 -18.55 -4.51
C THR A 567 -12.14 -19.44 -5.54
N THR A 568 -11.87 -20.71 -5.19
CA THR A 568 -11.29 -21.69 -6.12
C THR A 568 -12.20 -21.93 -7.34
N GLN A 569 -13.52 -21.87 -7.18
CA GLN A 569 -14.42 -22.06 -8.33
C GLN A 569 -14.26 -20.95 -9.37
N ILE A 570 -14.09 -19.70 -8.92
CA ILE A 570 -13.87 -18.54 -9.81
C ILE A 570 -12.50 -18.60 -10.46
N SER A 571 -11.45 -18.94 -9.71
CA SER A 571 -10.09 -19.00 -10.27
C SER A 571 -9.97 -20.09 -11.35
N VAL A 572 -10.63 -21.24 -11.16
CA VAL A 572 -10.72 -22.31 -12.17
C VAL A 572 -11.55 -21.86 -13.37
N GLN A 573 -12.73 -21.27 -13.15
CA GLN A 573 -13.59 -20.76 -14.22
C GLN A 573 -12.87 -19.73 -15.11
N LYS A 574 -12.13 -18.82 -14.48
CA LYS A 574 -11.34 -17.79 -15.16
C LYS A 574 -9.98 -18.28 -15.68
N GLN A 575 -9.61 -19.54 -15.45
CA GLN A 575 -8.32 -20.14 -15.83
C GLN A 575 -7.12 -19.29 -15.38
N MET A 576 -7.13 -18.89 -14.11
CA MET A 576 -6.09 -18.04 -13.54
C MET A 576 -4.78 -18.80 -13.34
N GLU A 577 -3.75 -18.49 -14.13
CA GLU A 577 -2.38 -18.99 -13.90
C GLU A 577 -1.76 -18.38 -12.63
N ILE A 578 -2.04 -17.09 -12.40
CA ILE A 578 -1.66 -16.35 -11.20
C ILE A 578 -2.95 -15.87 -10.55
N TYR A 579 -3.13 -16.21 -9.27
CA TYR A 579 -4.31 -15.82 -8.51
C TYR A 579 -4.37 -14.31 -8.33
N ASP A 580 -5.48 -13.69 -8.75
CA ASP A 580 -5.76 -12.27 -8.54
C ASP A 580 -7.05 -12.10 -7.73
N SER A 581 -6.90 -11.72 -6.47
CA SER A 581 -8.03 -11.48 -5.56
C SER A 581 -9.01 -10.41 -6.06
N SER A 582 -8.53 -9.41 -6.81
CA SER A 582 -9.38 -8.33 -7.32
C SER A 582 -10.30 -8.79 -8.44
N GLU A 583 -9.85 -9.77 -9.23
CA GLU A 583 -10.64 -10.43 -10.26
C GLU A 583 -11.60 -11.47 -9.66
N VAL A 584 -11.29 -12.05 -8.50
CA VAL A 584 -12.16 -13.01 -7.80
C VAL A 584 -13.26 -12.31 -7.01
N HIS A 585 -12.93 -11.22 -6.32
CA HIS A 585 -13.86 -10.48 -5.48
C HIS A 585 -15.07 -9.96 -6.27
N LEU A 586 -16.27 -10.13 -5.72
CA LEU A 586 -17.56 -9.77 -6.33
C LEU A 586 -17.88 -10.49 -7.65
N SER A 587 -17.08 -11.48 -8.05
CA SER A 587 -17.44 -12.35 -9.17
C SER A 587 -18.64 -13.21 -8.83
N LYS A 588 -19.42 -13.51 -9.87
CA LYS A 588 -20.63 -14.32 -9.77
C LYS A 588 -20.38 -15.68 -10.40
N ILE A 589 -20.85 -16.74 -9.75
CA ILE A 589 -20.88 -18.10 -10.31
C ILE A 589 -22.27 -18.71 -10.17
N ASN A 590 -22.73 -19.40 -11.21
CA ASN A 590 -24.02 -20.08 -11.23
C ASN A 590 -23.91 -21.61 -11.06
N LEU A 591 -25.03 -22.27 -10.82
CA LEU A 591 -25.08 -23.73 -10.64
C LEU A 591 -24.51 -24.53 -11.82
N ASP A 592 -24.71 -24.07 -13.06
CA ASP A 592 -24.22 -24.78 -14.24
C ASP A 592 -22.71 -24.68 -14.37
N GLU A 593 -22.13 -23.52 -14.05
CA GLU A 593 -20.68 -23.32 -13.99
C GLU A 593 -20.05 -24.17 -12.87
N LEU A 594 -20.68 -24.25 -11.70
CA LEU A 594 -20.24 -25.15 -10.63
C LEU A 594 -20.28 -26.62 -11.05
N ARG A 595 -21.31 -27.04 -11.78
CA ARG A 595 -21.42 -28.41 -12.31
C ARG A 595 -20.35 -28.68 -13.37
N GLN A 596 -20.03 -27.70 -14.22
CA GLN A 596 -18.92 -27.81 -15.18
C GLN A 596 -17.58 -27.96 -14.48
N ASN A 597 -17.31 -27.16 -13.44
CA ASN A 597 -16.11 -27.32 -12.61
C ASN A 597 -16.06 -28.69 -11.93
N LEU A 598 -17.18 -29.17 -11.36
CA LEU A 598 -17.25 -30.50 -10.76
C LEU A 598 -16.95 -31.61 -11.78
N GLN A 599 -17.51 -31.53 -12.99
CA GLN A 599 -17.21 -32.47 -14.07
C GLN A 599 -15.73 -32.43 -14.47
N LEU A 600 -15.14 -31.23 -14.57
CA LEU A 600 -13.72 -31.06 -14.82
C LEU A 600 -12.89 -31.75 -13.72
N PHE A 601 -13.20 -31.53 -12.45
CA PHE A 601 -12.50 -32.14 -11.32
C PHE A 601 -12.60 -33.67 -11.31
N LEU A 602 -13.77 -34.22 -11.67
CA LEU A 602 -14.01 -35.66 -11.76
C LEU A 602 -13.38 -36.32 -13.00
N SER A 603 -13.15 -35.56 -14.07
CA SER A 603 -12.56 -36.07 -15.32
C SER A 603 -11.07 -36.44 -15.22
N CYS A 604 -10.42 -36.07 -14.12
CA CYS A 604 -8.99 -36.24 -13.89
C CYS A 604 -8.73 -37.02 -12.59
N ASP A 605 -7.72 -37.89 -12.63
CA ASP A 605 -7.13 -38.49 -11.42
C ASP A 605 -6.46 -37.43 -10.53
N GLY A 606 -6.15 -37.76 -9.27
CA GLY A 606 -5.65 -36.78 -8.31
C GLY A 606 -4.35 -36.08 -8.69
N GLU A 607 -3.47 -36.72 -9.47
CA GLU A 607 -2.23 -36.06 -9.94
C GLU A 607 -2.53 -35.08 -11.06
N LYS A 608 -3.30 -35.48 -12.07
CA LYS A 608 -3.71 -34.56 -13.16
C LYS A 608 -4.58 -33.41 -12.66
N ARG A 609 -5.38 -33.65 -11.62
CA ARG A 609 -6.21 -32.60 -11.02
C ARG A 609 -5.37 -31.46 -10.43
N LYS A 610 -4.17 -31.75 -9.92
CA LYS A 610 -3.24 -30.72 -9.41
C LYS A 610 -2.72 -29.79 -10.51
N GLU A 611 -2.86 -30.17 -11.78
CA GLU A 611 -2.43 -29.40 -12.95
C GLU A 611 -3.56 -28.54 -13.54
N ILE A 612 -4.78 -28.60 -12.99
CA ILE A 612 -5.89 -27.75 -13.44
C ILE A 612 -5.55 -26.28 -13.15
N VAL A 613 -5.54 -25.46 -14.20
CA VAL A 613 -5.27 -24.02 -14.10
C VAL A 613 -6.30 -23.36 -13.18
N GLY A 614 -5.84 -22.56 -12.23
CA GLY A 614 -6.67 -21.92 -11.20
C GLY A 614 -7.00 -22.78 -9.99
N LEU A 615 -6.67 -24.08 -9.98
CA LEU A 615 -6.84 -24.95 -8.81
C LEU A 615 -5.51 -25.09 -8.04
N GLU A 616 -5.50 -24.71 -6.78
CA GLU A 616 -4.34 -24.97 -5.92
C GLU A 616 -4.11 -26.48 -5.76
N ALA A 617 -2.90 -26.97 -6.05
CA ALA A 617 -2.56 -28.39 -5.97
C ALA A 617 -2.89 -29.03 -4.60
N LYS A 618 -2.81 -28.28 -3.50
CA LYS A 618 -3.14 -28.76 -2.14
C LYS A 618 -4.64 -28.95 -1.91
N ARG A 619 -5.50 -28.34 -2.75
CA ARG A 619 -6.96 -28.45 -2.69
C ARG A 619 -7.50 -29.56 -3.59
N ALA A 620 -6.70 -30.09 -4.51
CA ALA A 620 -7.13 -31.09 -5.48
C ALA A 620 -7.84 -32.30 -4.84
N ASP A 621 -7.38 -32.74 -3.67
CA ASP A 621 -7.96 -33.91 -2.98
C ASP A 621 -9.32 -33.62 -2.34
N VAL A 622 -9.59 -32.35 -1.97
CA VAL A 622 -10.77 -31.96 -1.17
C VAL A 622 -11.79 -31.14 -1.95
N ILE A 623 -11.41 -30.60 -3.11
CA ILE A 623 -12.26 -29.68 -3.88
C ILE A 623 -13.54 -30.34 -4.38
N ILE A 624 -13.54 -31.65 -4.67
CA ILE A 624 -14.75 -32.36 -5.12
C ILE A 624 -15.83 -32.33 -4.04
N ALA A 625 -15.49 -32.77 -2.82
CA ALA A 625 -16.43 -32.73 -1.70
C ALA A 625 -16.91 -31.30 -1.41
N GLY A 626 -16.00 -30.32 -1.43
CA GLY A 626 -16.35 -28.90 -1.28
C GLY A 626 -17.33 -28.41 -2.36
N THR A 627 -17.13 -28.82 -3.62
CA THR A 627 -18.00 -28.44 -4.74
C THR A 627 -19.37 -29.11 -4.63
N ILE A 628 -19.43 -30.38 -4.21
CA ILE A 628 -20.70 -31.09 -3.95
C ILE A 628 -21.46 -30.43 -2.80
N ILE A 629 -20.79 -30.05 -1.71
CA ILE A 629 -21.39 -29.29 -0.60
C ILE A 629 -22.01 -28.00 -1.13
N LEU A 630 -21.25 -27.22 -1.91
CA LEU A 630 -21.71 -25.94 -2.44
C LEU A 630 -22.94 -26.09 -3.36
N ILE A 631 -22.87 -27.00 -4.34
CA ILE A 631 -23.99 -27.28 -5.26
C ILE A 631 -25.22 -27.73 -4.49
N THR A 632 -25.07 -28.68 -3.58
CA THR A 632 -26.20 -29.24 -2.82
C THR A 632 -26.87 -28.17 -1.94
N ILE A 633 -26.08 -27.29 -1.32
CA ILE A 633 -26.62 -26.17 -0.53
C ILE A 633 -27.39 -25.20 -1.42
N MET A 634 -26.83 -24.80 -2.57
CA MET A 634 -27.50 -23.89 -3.50
C MET A 634 -28.82 -24.47 -4.02
N GLU A 635 -28.85 -25.75 -4.36
CA GLU A 635 -30.07 -26.46 -4.78
C GLU A 635 -31.13 -26.51 -3.68
N GLU A 636 -30.74 -26.86 -2.45
CA GLU A 636 -31.68 -26.96 -1.31
C GLU A 636 -32.18 -25.59 -0.83
N LEU A 637 -31.42 -24.52 -1.09
CA LEU A 637 -31.82 -23.14 -0.84
C LEU A 637 -32.57 -22.49 -2.01
N GLY A 638 -32.67 -23.15 -3.16
CA GLY A 638 -33.33 -22.61 -4.35
C GLY A 638 -32.62 -21.40 -4.96
N VAL A 639 -31.28 -21.36 -4.89
CA VAL A 639 -30.46 -20.24 -5.36
C VAL A 639 -29.65 -20.66 -6.60
N ASP A 640 -29.89 -19.98 -7.72
CA ASP A 640 -29.23 -20.32 -9.00
C ASP A 640 -27.79 -19.79 -9.11
N SER A 641 -27.43 -18.81 -8.27
CA SER A 641 -26.12 -18.14 -8.36
C SER A 641 -25.66 -17.52 -7.05
N MET A 642 -24.35 -17.44 -6.89
CA MET A 642 -23.67 -16.93 -5.71
C MET A 642 -22.64 -15.86 -6.10
N LEU A 643 -22.48 -14.85 -5.25
CA LEU A 643 -21.35 -13.92 -5.32
C LEU A 643 -20.18 -14.45 -4.49
N VAL A 644 -18.96 -14.22 -4.93
CA VAL A 644 -17.75 -14.62 -4.19
C VAL A 644 -17.09 -13.40 -3.56
N SER A 645 -16.67 -13.55 -2.31
CA SER A 645 -16.03 -12.47 -1.56
C SER A 645 -14.67 -12.88 -1.01
N GLU A 646 -13.70 -11.96 -1.15
CA GLU A 646 -12.37 -12.02 -0.53
C GLU A 646 -12.35 -11.38 0.87
N SER A 647 -13.47 -10.76 1.28
CA SER A 647 -13.60 -10.25 2.64
C SER A 647 -13.94 -11.39 3.58
N ASP A 648 -13.21 -11.50 4.69
CA ASP A 648 -13.26 -12.66 5.58
C ASP A 648 -13.31 -12.27 7.07
N ASN A 649 -13.06 -13.24 7.95
CA ASN A 649 -13.02 -13.06 9.40
C ASN A 649 -11.94 -12.06 9.87
N LEU A 650 -10.83 -11.88 9.14
CA LEU A 650 -9.83 -10.85 9.45
C LEU A 650 -10.42 -9.47 9.23
N ASN A 651 -11.15 -9.27 8.12
CA ASN A 651 -11.88 -8.03 7.86
C ASN A 651 -12.92 -7.74 8.95
N GLY A 652 -13.69 -8.75 9.38
CA GLY A 652 -14.65 -8.58 10.47
C GLY A 652 -14.01 -8.27 11.82
N ALA A 653 -12.94 -8.97 12.17
CA ALA A 653 -12.17 -8.71 13.39
C ALA A 653 -11.48 -7.33 13.37
N MET A 654 -11.15 -6.82 12.18
CA MET A 654 -10.55 -5.48 12.03
C MET A 654 -11.52 -4.38 12.45
N ILE A 655 -12.83 -4.53 12.22
CA ILE A 655 -13.84 -3.49 12.47
C ILE A 655 -14.53 -3.57 13.85
N ILE A 656 -14.12 -4.50 14.72
CA ILE A 656 -14.65 -4.63 16.09
C ILE A 656 -13.60 -4.32 17.16
N LYS A 657 -14.02 -3.88 18.34
CA LYS A 657 -13.07 -3.55 19.43
C LYS A 657 -12.39 -4.79 20.01
N GLU A 658 -13.13 -5.88 20.12
CA GLU A 658 -12.69 -7.13 20.72
C GLU A 658 -13.20 -8.32 19.91
N VAL A 659 -12.31 -9.29 19.72
CA VAL A 659 -12.60 -10.53 19.01
C VAL A 659 -13.33 -11.51 19.91
#